data_AF-A0A968XYB9-F1
#
_entry.id   AF-A0A968XYB9-F1
#
_cell.length_a   1.000
_cell.length_b   1.000
_cell.length_c   1.000
_cell.angle_alpha   90.00
_cell.angle_beta   90.00
_cell.angle_gamma   90.00
#
_symmetry.space_group_name_H-M   'P 1'
#
loop_
_entity.id
_entity.type
_entity.pdbx_description
1 polymer ?
#
loop_
_entity_poly.entity_id
_entity_poly.type
_entity_poly.pdbx_seq_one_letter_code
_entity_poly.pdbx_strand_id
1 'polypeptide(L)'
;MLAGSSWQEQYELTLNIYVETIESAYLSGEFELVEKLADAVIEQAQTLTDKLKVYEVKIKLFAVQRRYREAIAIALQVLNRVGFSFPKAPNPSDILREMEQTAVNLTGKNIDDLINLPAMNCPDRLAAMRIGASIVPVAFHAAPQLFSLLILSQVNSSIVGGNSPVSAVFYAIYGVLLNGAFQEFESAEKFGNLALNLASKSTAKNLKCRILYVIAVGIVHGKHHVRESLSMLQEGDRTAREIGDLEIASYCAKEKFQYSYFAGQELTKLELEIADSSRTLTKRKQSHNLLCNQICHQAVVNLLGEAENPCELSGKVVEEASLLSLLAAANDRTGFHYFYLHKLILCYLFGSGQQALEVAEKFRKYLTQGTGFFTVPVFYFYESLAALAGYPEADSLARIALLKRVEKNLEKMQQFAQHSPANHLHKYYLVEAEKHRVLGENFEAMEKYDRAISLAKENKYINEEALANELAAKLYLDWGKDKIARVYLADAHYCYTHWGARAKIDELEIRYPAFLIRVNATTSINSESTTITNISKSTHTEKTFDLAAVMLASQTIASEIVLDKLLAKLMKIAIQNAGAQKGFLVLENKGRWLVEASGTIDADRIAVLQSIPIEECLPVAIINYVARSKQSLVKTNAAKHGKFTSDPYIKKHQSKSILCAPLLNQGQLIGIIYLENNLISRAFTDDRVEVLQLLSTQAAVSITNAKLYAELQESESKLTQFLEAVPVGITVHNPSGEVSYINQTGQRLLGQIGAPQATIEQLASTCPIYITGSEKPCAIEQLPALRALQGENVTADNLEVRGDSKIVPLEMHSQPIFDDKNNIVYSITAFTDISDRKQAEKLLAEYNRTLEIQVADRTHELSQALQNLQATQQELIQSEKMAALGQLVAGVAHE
;
A
#
# COMPACT_ATOMS: atom_id res chain seq x y z
N MET A 1 22.51 -56.02 -12.68
CA MET A 1 22.50 -55.81 -11.22
C MET A 1 23.49 -56.76 -10.57
N LEU A 2 24.06 -56.36 -9.43
CA LEU A 2 25.05 -57.16 -8.69
C LEU A 2 24.46 -58.51 -8.23
N ALA A 3 25.33 -59.46 -7.89
CA ALA A 3 24.90 -60.75 -7.33
C ALA A 3 24.20 -60.55 -5.97
N GLY A 4 23.28 -61.45 -5.60
CA GLY A 4 22.56 -61.34 -4.32
C GLY A 4 23.47 -61.32 -3.09
N SER A 5 24.66 -61.95 -3.17
CA SER A 5 25.69 -61.92 -2.13
C SER A 5 26.30 -60.54 -1.89
N SER A 6 26.16 -59.60 -2.84
CA SER A 6 26.75 -58.25 -2.72
C SER A 6 26.15 -57.42 -1.58
N TRP A 7 24.91 -57.68 -1.16
CA TRP A 7 24.32 -57.07 0.04
C TRP A 7 25.03 -57.48 1.34
N GLN A 8 25.69 -58.63 1.35
CA GLN A 8 26.42 -59.17 2.50
C GLN A 8 27.91 -58.83 2.42
N GLU A 9 28.49 -58.89 1.22
CA GLU A 9 29.93 -58.72 1.00
C GLU A 9 30.35 -57.25 0.81
N GLN A 10 29.49 -56.41 0.23
CA GLN A 10 29.76 -55.00 -0.09
C GLN A 10 28.50 -54.15 0.10
N TYR A 11 27.96 -54.15 1.33
CA TYR A 11 26.68 -53.49 1.66
C TYR A 11 26.60 -52.02 1.23
N GLU A 12 27.55 -51.18 1.64
CA GLU A 12 27.51 -49.73 1.36
C GLU A 12 27.56 -49.42 -0.15
N LEU A 13 28.43 -50.09 -0.89
CA LEU A 13 28.55 -49.91 -2.33
C LEU A 13 27.28 -50.38 -3.04
N THR A 14 26.72 -51.52 -2.62
CA THR A 14 25.49 -52.08 -3.19
C THR A 14 24.32 -51.13 -2.94
N LEU A 15 24.16 -50.63 -1.71
CA LEU A 15 23.12 -49.67 -1.36
C LEU A 15 23.23 -48.40 -2.21
N ASN A 16 24.42 -47.80 -2.31
CA ASN A 16 24.64 -46.58 -3.08
C ASN A 16 24.33 -46.78 -4.57
N ILE A 17 24.78 -47.88 -5.18
CA ILE A 17 24.47 -48.18 -6.59
C ILE A 17 22.97 -48.31 -6.80
N TYR A 18 22.26 -49.02 -5.91
CA TYR A 18 20.80 -49.16 -6.02
C TYR A 18 20.09 -47.81 -5.88
N VAL A 19 20.47 -46.99 -4.89
CA VAL A 19 19.87 -45.66 -4.67
C VAL A 19 20.09 -44.74 -5.87
N GLU A 20 21.32 -44.65 -6.39
CA GLU A 20 21.62 -43.82 -7.57
C GLU A 20 20.91 -44.32 -8.84
N THR A 21 20.79 -45.66 -8.99
CA THR A 21 20.03 -46.26 -10.10
C THR A 21 18.54 -45.96 -9.97
N ILE A 22 17.98 -46.00 -8.77
CA ILE A 22 16.59 -45.65 -8.48
C ILE A 22 16.32 -44.18 -8.86
N GLU A 23 17.20 -43.25 -8.47
CA GLU A 23 17.04 -41.83 -8.82
C GLU A 23 17.16 -41.59 -10.33
N SER A 24 18.14 -42.22 -10.97
CA SER A 24 18.34 -42.13 -12.43
C SER A 24 17.15 -42.70 -13.20
N ALA A 25 16.62 -43.85 -12.78
CA ALA A 25 15.45 -44.48 -13.37
C ALA A 25 14.19 -43.62 -13.19
N TYR A 26 14.02 -43.01 -12.00
CA TYR A 26 12.92 -42.08 -11.74
C TYR A 26 12.98 -40.86 -12.68
N LEU A 27 14.14 -40.23 -12.80
CA LEU A 27 14.35 -39.08 -13.70
C LEU A 27 14.17 -39.45 -15.18
N SER A 28 14.44 -40.71 -15.54
CA SER A 28 14.26 -41.24 -16.90
C SER A 28 12.83 -41.71 -17.19
N GLY A 29 11.96 -41.74 -16.18
CA GLY A 29 10.57 -42.19 -16.31
C GLY A 29 10.36 -43.71 -16.30
N GLU A 30 11.37 -44.48 -15.87
CA GLU A 30 11.32 -45.95 -15.80
C GLU A 30 10.66 -46.44 -14.50
N PHE A 31 9.37 -46.13 -14.35
CA PHE A 31 8.64 -46.28 -13.09
C PHE A 31 8.56 -47.72 -12.55
N GLU A 32 8.38 -48.72 -13.41
CA GLU A 32 8.36 -50.13 -12.98
C GLU A 32 9.71 -50.58 -12.43
N LEU A 33 10.81 -50.10 -13.04
CA LEU A 33 12.15 -50.38 -12.56
C LEU A 33 12.37 -49.73 -11.19
N VAL A 34 11.91 -48.49 -11.00
CA VAL A 34 11.97 -47.79 -9.71
C VAL A 34 11.27 -48.61 -8.62
N GLU A 35 10.04 -49.09 -8.83
CA GLU A 35 9.32 -49.88 -7.80
C GLU A 35 10.07 -51.16 -7.45
N LYS A 36 10.51 -51.91 -8.47
CA LYS A 36 11.24 -53.16 -8.26
C LYS A 36 12.55 -52.97 -7.49
N LEU A 37 13.32 -51.94 -7.84
CA LEU A 37 14.57 -51.63 -7.17
C LEU A 37 14.32 -51.09 -5.75
N ALA A 38 13.31 -50.24 -5.58
CA ALA A 38 12.95 -49.68 -4.29
C ALA A 38 12.53 -50.78 -3.29
N ASP A 39 11.71 -51.74 -3.73
CA ASP A 39 11.28 -52.86 -2.88
C ASP A 39 12.47 -53.73 -2.45
N ALA A 40 13.40 -53.99 -3.38
CA ALA A 40 14.63 -54.71 -3.06
C ALA A 40 15.47 -53.99 -1.98
N VAL A 41 15.62 -52.66 -2.06
CA VAL A 41 16.34 -51.89 -1.02
C VAL A 41 15.56 -51.88 0.30
N ILE A 42 14.24 -51.72 0.27
CA ILE A 42 13.40 -51.70 1.48
C ILE A 42 13.47 -53.05 2.23
N GLU A 43 13.57 -54.16 1.51
CA GLU A 43 13.74 -55.50 2.09
C GLU A 43 15.15 -55.73 2.63
N GLN A 44 16.19 -55.38 1.87
CA GLN A 44 17.59 -55.74 2.18
C GLN A 44 18.32 -54.75 3.09
N ALA A 45 17.90 -53.48 3.12
CA ALA A 45 18.60 -52.47 3.92
C ALA A 45 18.40 -52.69 5.43
N GLN A 46 19.47 -52.43 6.19
CA GLN A 46 19.57 -52.75 7.62
C GLN A 46 18.96 -51.67 8.51
N THR A 47 19.12 -50.39 8.16
CA THR A 47 18.63 -49.27 8.97
C THR A 47 17.48 -48.52 8.30
N LEU A 48 16.73 -47.73 9.08
CA LEU A 48 15.71 -46.84 8.52
C LEU A 48 16.32 -45.70 7.71
N THR A 49 17.49 -45.20 8.12
CA THR A 49 18.25 -44.16 7.42
C THR A 49 18.58 -44.57 6.00
N ASP A 50 19.00 -45.83 5.82
CA ASP A 50 19.31 -46.41 4.50
C ASP A 50 18.08 -46.47 3.59
N LYS A 51 16.90 -46.72 4.16
CA LYS A 51 15.62 -46.81 3.43
C LYS A 51 15.02 -45.45 3.12
N LEU A 52 15.42 -44.39 3.83
CA LEU A 52 14.74 -43.10 3.80
C LEU A 52 14.73 -42.47 2.41
N LYS A 53 15.88 -42.48 1.74
CA LYS A 53 16.03 -41.94 0.38
C LYS A 53 15.13 -42.69 -0.61
N VAL A 54 15.02 -44.00 -0.46
CA VAL A 54 14.14 -44.84 -1.29
C VAL A 54 12.66 -44.55 -1.02
N TYR A 55 12.27 -44.34 0.25
CA TYR A 55 10.91 -43.91 0.58
C TYR A 55 10.56 -42.56 -0.03
N GLU A 56 11.48 -41.58 -0.03
CA GLU A 56 11.27 -40.28 -0.68
C GLU A 56 10.99 -40.44 -2.19
N VAL A 57 11.80 -41.23 -2.89
CA VAL A 57 11.60 -41.49 -4.32
C VAL A 57 10.29 -42.24 -4.57
N LYS A 58 9.93 -43.21 -3.72
CA LYS A 58 8.67 -43.96 -3.85
C LYS A 58 7.44 -43.06 -3.60
N ILE A 59 7.51 -42.13 -2.65
CA ILE A 59 6.47 -41.11 -2.43
C ILE A 59 6.32 -40.22 -3.68
N LYS A 60 7.43 -39.71 -4.23
CA LYS A 60 7.43 -38.90 -5.45
C LYS A 60 6.92 -39.66 -6.67
N LEU A 61 7.27 -40.93 -6.80
CA LEU A 61 6.78 -41.82 -7.84
C LEU A 61 5.26 -41.96 -7.79
N PHE A 62 4.73 -42.28 -6.60
CA PHE A 62 3.28 -42.37 -6.40
C PHE A 62 2.58 -41.04 -6.62
N ALA A 63 3.21 -39.91 -6.27
CA ALA A 63 2.69 -38.59 -6.60
C ALA A 63 2.57 -38.39 -8.12
N VAL A 64 3.61 -38.71 -8.90
CA VAL A 64 3.60 -38.63 -10.37
C VAL A 64 2.55 -39.56 -10.99
N GLN A 65 2.39 -40.78 -10.46
CA GLN A 65 1.36 -41.74 -10.86
C GLN A 65 -0.04 -41.44 -10.30
N ARG A 66 -0.21 -40.36 -9.52
CA ARG A 66 -1.48 -39.94 -8.89
C ARG A 66 -2.06 -40.94 -7.89
N ARG A 67 -1.20 -41.81 -7.38
CA ARG A 67 -1.46 -42.77 -6.31
C ARG A 67 -1.36 -42.10 -4.94
N TYR A 68 -2.09 -41.00 -4.75
CA TYR A 68 -1.96 -40.14 -3.56
C TYR A 68 -2.25 -40.87 -2.24
N ARG A 69 -3.21 -41.80 -2.24
CA ARG A 69 -3.53 -42.60 -1.05
C ARG A 69 -2.35 -43.47 -0.61
N GLU A 70 -1.66 -44.09 -1.57
CA GLU A 70 -0.49 -44.93 -1.29
C GLU A 70 0.72 -44.08 -0.87
N ALA A 71 0.92 -42.93 -1.51
CA ALA A 71 1.94 -41.96 -1.10
C ALA A 71 1.75 -41.52 0.37
N ILE A 72 0.52 -41.14 0.74
CA ILE A 72 0.17 -40.76 2.11
C ILE A 72 0.34 -41.94 3.07
N ALA A 73 -0.12 -43.13 2.70
CA ALA A 73 0.00 -44.32 3.54
C ALA A 73 1.46 -44.66 3.86
N ILE A 74 2.35 -44.65 2.86
CA ILE A 74 3.79 -44.88 3.07
C ILE A 74 4.38 -43.78 3.95
N ALA A 75 4.09 -42.51 3.66
CA ALA A 75 4.62 -41.40 4.45
C ALA A 75 4.21 -41.51 5.93
N LEU A 76 2.93 -41.77 6.20
CA LEU A 76 2.42 -41.97 7.56
C LEU A 76 3.01 -43.21 8.24
N GLN A 77 3.25 -44.29 7.49
CA GLN A 77 3.92 -45.47 8.04
C GLN A 77 5.34 -45.15 8.49
N VAL A 78 6.11 -44.43 7.68
CA VAL A 78 7.48 -44.03 8.02
C VAL A 78 7.48 -43.04 9.18
N LEU A 79 6.61 -42.02 9.15
CA LEU A 79 6.47 -41.04 10.23
C LEU A 79 6.13 -41.71 11.58
N ASN A 80 5.20 -42.67 11.60
CA ASN A 80 4.88 -43.41 12.81
C ASN A 80 6.08 -44.20 13.36
N ARG A 81 6.95 -44.76 12.49
CA ARG A 81 8.15 -45.49 12.93
C ARG A 81 9.19 -44.59 13.60
N VAL A 82 9.24 -43.31 13.23
CA VAL A 82 10.14 -42.30 13.84
C VAL A 82 9.46 -41.50 14.95
N GLY A 83 8.33 -41.98 15.48
CA GLY A 83 7.65 -41.38 16.63
C GLY A 83 6.67 -40.24 16.30
N PHE A 84 6.39 -39.98 15.02
CA PHE A 84 5.43 -38.97 14.59
C PHE A 84 4.10 -39.61 14.18
N SER A 85 3.12 -39.56 15.08
CA SER A 85 1.80 -40.15 14.84
C SER A 85 0.77 -39.11 14.43
N PHE A 86 0.02 -39.43 13.39
CA PHE A 86 -1.06 -38.60 12.87
C PHE A 86 -2.37 -39.40 12.82
N PRO A 87 -3.52 -38.77 13.13
CA PRO A 87 -4.83 -39.41 12.95
C PRO A 87 -5.04 -39.81 11.49
N LYS A 88 -5.69 -40.95 11.25
CA LYS A 88 -6.04 -41.40 9.89
C LYS A 88 -6.99 -40.44 9.17
N ALA A 89 -7.84 -39.74 9.93
CA ALA A 89 -8.75 -38.70 9.45
C ALA A 89 -8.69 -37.52 10.43
N PRO A 90 -7.73 -36.59 10.25
CA PRO A 90 -7.59 -35.43 11.13
C PRO A 90 -8.85 -34.59 11.10
N ASN A 91 -9.26 -34.07 12.25
CA ASN A 91 -10.41 -33.18 12.38
C ASN A 91 -9.96 -31.75 12.77
N PRO A 92 -10.85 -30.74 12.73
CA PRO A 92 -10.49 -29.38 13.11
C PRO A 92 -9.94 -29.22 14.54
N SER A 93 -10.37 -30.05 15.50
CA SER A 93 -9.83 -29.99 16.87
C SER A 93 -8.41 -30.52 16.98
N ASP A 94 -8.02 -31.50 16.15
CA ASP A 94 -6.63 -31.96 16.08
C ASP A 94 -5.71 -30.82 15.63
N ILE A 95 -6.15 -30.04 14.63
CA ILE A 95 -5.41 -28.89 14.11
C ILE A 95 -5.31 -27.79 15.16
N LEU A 96 -6.42 -27.47 15.84
CA LEU A 96 -6.45 -26.44 16.87
C LEU A 96 -5.51 -26.77 18.03
N ARG A 97 -5.50 -28.04 18.49
CA ARG A 97 -4.57 -28.49 19.54
C ARG A 97 -3.10 -28.35 19.14
N GLU A 98 -2.73 -28.76 17.93
CA GLU A 98 -1.35 -28.58 17.45
C GLU A 98 -0.99 -27.11 17.25
N MET A 99 -1.97 -26.27 16.88
CA MET A 99 -1.79 -24.83 16.77
C MET A 99 -1.53 -24.19 18.13
N GLU A 100 -2.31 -24.54 19.16
CA GLU A 100 -2.07 -24.13 20.55
C GLU A 100 -0.69 -24.56 21.03
N GLN A 101 -0.29 -25.80 20.76
CA GLN A 101 1.05 -26.29 21.09
C GLN A 101 2.15 -25.49 20.38
N THR A 102 1.91 -25.09 19.13
CA THR A 102 2.83 -24.24 18.36
C THR A 102 2.95 -22.86 18.98
N ALA A 103 1.83 -22.24 19.36
CA ALA A 103 1.83 -20.97 20.07
C ALA A 103 2.60 -21.07 21.41
N VAL A 104 2.37 -22.13 22.20
CA VAL A 104 3.11 -22.38 23.45
C VAL A 104 4.61 -22.51 23.21
N ASN A 105 5.02 -23.21 22.16
CA ASN A 105 6.44 -23.39 21.83
C ASN A 105 7.12 -22.09 21.34
N LEU A 106 6.32 -21.14 20.85
CA LEU A 106 6.75 -19.80 20.42
C LEU A 106 6.69 -18.77 21.55
N THR A 107 5.97 -19.02 22.64
CA THR A 107 5.87 -18.11 23.79
C THR A 107 7.25 -17.74 24.32
N GLY A 108 7.53 -16.43 24.37
CA GLY A 108 8.83 -15.90 24.84
C GLY A 108 9.96 -15.98 23.83
N LYS A 109 9.70 -16.36 22.56
CA LYS A 109 10.67 -16.35 21.47
C LYS A 109 10.23 -15.34 20.40
N ASN A 110 11.17 -14.53 19.91
CA ASN A 110 10.92 -13.76 18.69
C ASN A 110 11.06 -14.68 17.47
N ILE A 111 10.20 -14.49 16.45
CA ILE A 111 10.24 -15.30 15.22
C ILE A 111 11.59 -15.14 14.51
N ASP A 112 12.16 -13.93 14.51
CA ASP A 112 13.44 -13.66 13.88
C ASP A 112 14.60 -14.42 14.55
N ASP A 113 14.51 -14.70 15.86
CA ASP A 113 15.52 -15.44 16.60
C ASP A 113 15.53 -16.94 16.27
N LEU A 114 14.47 -17.46 15.65
CA LEU A 114 14.41 -18.87 15.23
C LEU A 114 15.50 -19.21 14.20
N ILE A 115 16.06 -18.21 13.51
CA ILE A 115 17.21 -18.40 12.62
C ILE A 115 18.47 -18.90 13.36
N ASN A 116 18.56 -18.61 14.66
CA ASN A 116 19.71 -18.91 15.51
C ASN A 116 19.56 -20.24 16.27
N LEU A 117 18.48 -20.99 16.03
CA LEU A 117 18.32 -22.32 16.62
C LEU A 117 19.48 -23.24 16.20
N PRO A 118 19.95 -24.13 17.10
CA PRO A 118 21.05 -25.04 16.81
C PRO A 118 20.68 -26.00 15.67
N ALA A 119 21.70 -26.62 15.05
CA ALA A 119 21.47 -27.65 14.04
C ALA A 119 20.72 -28.85 14.64
N MET A 120 19.73 -29.37 13.91
CA MET A 120 18.97 -30.54 14.31
C MET A 120 19.83 -31.80 14.23
N ASN A 121 20.08 -32.44 15.38
CA ASN A 121 20.95 -33.62 15.49
C ASN A 121 20.19 -34.93 15.72
N CYS A 122 18.88 -34.89 16.00
CA CYS A 122 18.08 -36.08 16.26
C CYS A 122 17.76 -36.82 14.93
N PRO A 123 18.23 -38.07 14.74
CA PRO A 123 18.02 -38.81 13.48
C PRO A 123 16.55 -39.00 13.13
N ASP A 124 15.71 -39.28 14.13
CA ASP A 124 14.26 -39.49 13.94
C ASP A 124 13.55 -38.21 13.47
N ARG A 125 13.91 -37.05 14.05
CA ARG A 125 13.38 -35.75 13.60
C ARG A 125 13.86 -35.40 12.20
N LEU A 126 15.15 -35.63 11.89
CA LEU A 126 15.68 -35.40 10.54
C LEU A 126 14.95 -36.27 9.50
N ALA A 127 14.69 -37.54 9.83
CA ALA A 127 13.90 -38.45 9.02
C ALA A 127 12.47 -37.94 8.81
N ALA A 128 11.81 -37.49 9.88
CA ALA A 128 10.46 -36.92 9.82
C ALA A 128 10.39 -35.66 8.94
N MET A 129 11.36 -34.75 9.08
CA MET A 129 11.44 -33.52 8.28
C MET A 129 11.59 -33.82 6.78
N ARG A 130 12.43 -34.79 6.42
CA ARG A 130 12.68 -35.21 5.04
C ARG A 130 11.46 -35.88 4.38
N ILE A 131 10.82 -36.80 5.10
CA ILE A 131 9.59 -37.46 4.63
C ILE A 131 8.44 -36.45 4.55
N GLY A 132 8.32 -35.57 5.55
CA GLY A 132 7.39 -34.45 5.56
C GLY A 132 7.51 -33.60 4.30
N ALA A 133 8.73 -33.18 3.95
CA ALA A 133 8.98 -32.34 2.78
C ALA A 133 8.61 -33.03 1.46
N SER A 134 8.70 -34.37 1.42
CA SER A 134 8.34 -35.16 0.24
C SER A 134 6.82 -35.38 0.10
N ILE A 135 6.08 -35.48 1.20
CA ILE A 135 4.62 -35.72 1.17
C ILE A 135 3.80 -34.43 1.08
N VAL A 136 4.35 -33.28 1.48
CA VAL A 136 3.65 -31.99 1.51
C VAL A 136 2.87 -31.65 0.23
N PRO A 137 3.44 -31.76 -0.99
CA PRO A 137 2.69 -31.46 -2.21
C PRO A 137 1.46 -32.36 -2.39
N VAL A 138 1.59 -33.65 -2.05
CA VAL A 138 0.49 -34.62 -2.11
C VAL A 138 -0.56 -34.32 -1.04
N ALA A 139 -0.14 -34.03 0.19
CA ALA A 139 -1.03 -33.72 1.30
C ALA A 139 -1.86 -32.46 1.01
N PHE A 140 -1.25 -31.43 0.42
CA PHE A 140 -1.94 -30.20 0.02
C PHE A 140 -3.14 -30.48 -0.91
N HIS A 141 -2.96 -31.35 -1.91
CA HIS A 141 -4.02 -31.66 -2.88
C HIS A 141 -5.02 -32.72 -2.41
N ALA A 142 -4.54 -33.76 -1.71
CA ALA A 142 -5.34 -34.95 -1.43
C ALA A 142 -5.89 -35.02 0.00
N ALA A 143 -5.29 -34.31 0.97
CA ALA A 143 -5.67 -34.37 2.38
C ALA A 143 -5.40 -33.04 3.13
N PRO A 144 -6.18 -31.97 2.89
CA PRO A 144 -5.91 -30.63 3.42
C PRO A 144 -5.79 -30.54 4.95
N GLN A 145 -6.59 -31.32 5.69
CA GLN A 145 -6.52 -31.36 7.16
C GLN A 145 -5.22 -32.02 7.64
N LEU A 146 -4.77 -33.07 6.95
CA LEU A 146 -3.47 -33.70 7.22
C LEU A 146 -2.31 -32.77 6.85
N PHE A 147 -2.45 -32.00 5.76
CA PHE A 147 -1.48 -30.98 5.39
C PHE A 147 -1.27 -29.97 6.51
N SER A 148 -2.33 -29.34 7.05
CA SER A 148 -2.19 -28.39 8.15
C SER A 148 -1.50 -29.00 9.38
N LEU A 149 -1.90 -30.23 9.74
CA LEU A 149 -1.34 -30.95 10.89
C LEU A 149 0.13 -31.31 10.70
N LEU A 150 0.51 -31.75 9.49
CA LEU A 150 1.90 -32.02 9.13
C LEU A 150 2.74 -30.76 9.28
N ILE A 151 2.32 -29.63 8.71
CA ILE A 151 3.11 -28.38 8.78
C ILE A 151 3.32 -27.92 10.21
N LEU A 152 2.26 -27.90 11.04
CA LEU A 152 2.36 -27.57 12.46
C LEU A 152 3.35 -28.48 13.19
N SER A 153 3.26 -29.79 12.96
CA SER A 153 4.16 -30.78 13.57
C SER A 153 5.64 -30.60 13.15
N GLN A 154 5.91 -30.27 11.88
CA GLN A 154 7.28 -30.05 11.38
C GLN A 154 7.87 -28.71 11.87
N VAL A 155 7.04 -27.67 12.00
CA VAL A 155 7.44 -26.40 12.63
C VAL A 155 7.77 -26.60 14.11
N ASN A 156 6.90 -27.28 14.87
CA ASN A 156 7.15 -27.66 16.25
C ASN A 156 8.44 -28.48 16.39
N SER A 157 8.68 -29.39 15.45
CA SER A 157 9.90 -30.19 15.44
C SER A 157 11.17 -29.35 15.31
N SER A 158 11.11 -28.29 14.50
CA SER A 158 12.21 -27.35 14.32
C SER A 158 12.40 -26.46 15.56
N ILE A 159 11.31 -25.93 16.13
CA ILE A 159 11.36 -25.04 17.30
C ILE A 159 11.91 -25.76 18.54
N VAL A 160 11.59 -27.05 18.71
CA VAL A 160 12.03 -27.86 19.86
C VAL A 160 13.39 -28.53 19.60
N GLY A 161 13.63 -29.00 18.37
CA GLY A 161 14.76 -29.87 18.03
C GLY A 161 15.91 -29.19 17.28
N GLY A 162 15.81 -27.89 16.98
CA GLY A 162 16.77 -27.17 16.16
C GLY A 162 16.40 -27.15 14.67
N ASN A 163 17.13 -26.35 13.89
CA ASN A 163 16.91 -26.21 12.45
C ASN A 163 17.57 -27.34 11.65
N SER A 164 16.84 -27.85 10.67
CA SER A 164 17.36 -28.69 9.58
C SER A 164 17.40 -27.88 8.28
N PRO A 165 18.12 -28.32 7.24
CA PRO A 165 18.10 -27.63 5.94
C PRO A 165 16.69 -27.39 5.40
N VAL A 166 15.75 -28.34 5.60
CA VAL A 166 14.37 -28.23 5.11
C VAL A 166 13.44 -27.45 6.04
N SER A 167 13.87 -27.05 7.25
CA SER A 167 13.07 -26.25 8.18
C SER A 167 12.61 -24.93 7.56
N ALA A 168 13.46 -24.31 6.73
CA ALA A 168 13.12 -23.08 6.01
C ALA A 168 11.89 -23.23 5.10
N VAL A 169 11.72 -24.39 4.46
CA VAL A 169 10.54 -24.67 3.62
C VAL A 169 9.28 -24.76 4.50
N PHE A 170 9.36 -25.41 5.66
CA PHE A 170 8.22 -25.52 6.57
C PHE A 170 7.83 -24.18 7.19
N TYR A 171 8.79 -23.31 7.52
CA TYR A 171 8.48 -21.94 7.95
C TYR A 171 7.75 -21.15 6.86
N ALA A 172 8.20 -21.24 5.61
CA ALA A 172 7.50 -20.58 4.49
C ALA A 172 6.06 -21.12 4.34
N ILE A 173 5.87 -22.43 4.36
CA ILE A 173 4.53 -23.03 4.20
C ILE A 173 3.64 -22.76 5.41
N TYR A 174 4.21 -22.68 6.61
CA TYR A 174 3.48 -22.24 7.80
C TYR A 174 3.03 -20.78 7.67
N GLY A 175 3.85 -19.91 7.09
CA GLY A 175 3.43 -18.57 6.69
C GLY A 175 2.23 -18.57 5.74
N VAL A 176 2.16 -19.51 4.78
CA VAL A 176 0.97 -19.66 3.92
C VAL A 176 -0.28 -20.09 4.69
N LEU A 177 -0.14 -20.99 5.67
CA LEU A 177 -1.25 -21.37 6.55
C LEU A 177 -1.74 -20.20 7.41
N LEU A 178 -0.80 -19.43 7.98
CA LEU A 178 -1.09 -18.22 8.73
C LEU A 178 -1.82 -17.20 7.87
N ASN A 179 -1.34 -16.94 6.65
CA ASN A 179 -1.96 -15.99 5.73
C ASN A 179 -3.35 -16.46 5.26
N GLY A 180 -3.45 -17.70 4.76
CA GLY A 180 -4.64 -18.18 4.07
C GLY A 180 -5.73 -18.79 4.96
N ALA A 181 -5.34 -19.57 5.96
CA ALA A 181 -6.29 -20.32 6.80
C ALA A 181 -6.60 -19.60 8.11
N PHE A 182 -5.59 -18.98 8.74
CA PHE A 182 -5.72 -18.34 10.05
C PHE A 182 -5.87 -16.82 9.99
N GLN A 183 -5.56 -16.20 8.83
CA GLN A 183 -5.61 -14.76 8.60
C GLN A 183 -4.71 -13.94 9.54
N GLU A 184 -3.54 -14.49 9.89
CA GLU A 184 -2.49 -13.83 10.66
C GLU A 184 -1.39 -13.28 9.72
N PHE A 185 -1.69 -12.17 9.04
CA PHE A 185 -0.84 -11.59 7.99
C PHE A 185 0.56 -11.17 8.48
N GLU A 186 0.64 -10.60 9.69
CA GLU A 186 1.91 -10.16 10.30
C GLU A 186 2.83 -11.35 10.62
N SER A 187 2.28 -12.38 11.28
CA SER A 187 3.00 -13.61 11.57
C SER A 187 3.45 -14.29 10.28
N ALA A 188 2.59 -14.31 9.25
CA ALA A 188 2.91 -14.91 7.95
C ALA A 188 4.11 -14.25 7.28
N GLU A 189 4.18 -12.92 7.27
CA GLU A 189 5.31 -12.17 6.73
C GLU A 189 6.61 -12.48 7.48
N LYS A 190 6.57 -12.47 8.82
CA LYS A 190 7.75 -12.79 9.65
C LYS A 190 8.29 -14.19 9.37
N PHE A 191 7.41 -15.20 9.28
CA PHE A 191 7.83 -16.56 8.93
C PHE A 191 8.34 -16.67 7.48
N GLY A 192 7.79 -15.91 6.54
CA GLY A 192 8.31 -15.79 5.18
C GLY A 192 9.73 -15.23 5.15
N ASN A 193 9.98 -14.13 5.86
CA ASN A 193 11.30 -13.51 5.96
C ASN A 193 12.32 -14.43 6.66
N LEU A 194 11.92 -15.10 7.74
CA LEU A 194 12.72 -16.13 8.40
C LEU A 194 13.14 -17.23 7.41
N ALA A 195 12.21 -17.72 6.59
CA ALA A 195 12.50 -18.74 5.58
C ALA A 195 13.49 -18.25 4.51
N LEU A 196 13.35 -17.01 4.02
CA LEU A 196 14.30 -16.42 3.07
C LEU A 196 15.70 -16.28 3.68
N ASN A 197 15.78 -15.80 4.92
CA ASN A 197 17.04 -15.62 5.63
C ASN A 197 17.73 -16.96 5.96
N LEU A 198 16.96 -18.01 6.24
CA LEU A 198 17.51 -19.37 6.37
C LEU A 198 18.00 -19.92 5.02
N ALA A 199 17.28 -19.64 3.93
CA ALA A 199 17.70 -20.05 2.60
C ALA A 199 18.97 -19.34 2.12
N SER A 200 19.17 -18.07 2.47
CA SER A 200 20.37 -17.32 2.08
C SER A 200 21.64 -17.84 2.78
N LYS A 201 21.53 -18.40 3.99
CA LYS A 201 22.62 -19.09 4.70
C LYS A 201 22.92 -20.48 4.14
N SER A 202 22.01 -21.07 3.38
CA SER A 202 22.15 -22.42 2.82
C SER A 202 22.79 -22.38 1.44
N THR A 203 23.76 -23.25 1.17
CA THR A 203 24.32 -23.44 -0.18
C THR A 203 23.36 -24.20 -1.11
N ALA A 204 22.24 -24.70 -0.59
CA ALA A 204 21.27 -25.53 -1.29
C ALA A 204 20.31 -24.69 -2.16
N LYS A 205 20.74 -24.37 -3.39
CA LYS A 205 19.94 -23.64 -4.40
C LYS A 205 18.53 -24.25 -4.63
N ASN A 206 18.38 -25.57 -4.47
CA ASN A 206 17.11 -26.28 -4.62
C ASN A 206 16.05 -25.92 -3.57
N LEU A 207 16.46 -25.50 -2.38
CA LEU A 207 15.53 -25.05 -1.35
C LEU A 207 15.11 -23.60 -1.59
N LYS A 208 16.03 -22.76 -2.06
CA LYS A 208 15.78 -21.35 -2.35
C LYS A 208 14.64 -21.16 -3.36
N CYS A 209 14.66 -21.85 -4.51
CA CYS A 209 13.61 -21.69 -5.53
C CYS A 209 12.21 -22.08 -5.03
N ARG A 210 12.13 -23.13 -4.19
CA ARG A 210 10.87 -23.57 -3.54
C ARG A 210 10.34 -22.53 -2.58
N ILE A 211 11.20 -21.95 -1.76
CA ILE A 211 10.83 -20.92 -0.79
C ILE A 211 10.35 -19.66 -1.51
N LEU A 212 11.06 -19.21 -2.56
CA LEU A 212 10.64 -18.09 -3.39
C LEU A 212 9.23 -18.30 -3.96
N TYR A 213 8.95 -19.49 -4.50
CA TYR A 213 7.63 -19.85 -5.00
C TYR A 213 6.55 -19.77 -3.90
N VAL A 214 6.77 -20.45 -2.77
CA VAL A 214 5.78 -20.52 -1.67
C VAL A 214 5.46 -19.13 -1.13
N ILE A 215 6.46 -18.28 -0.93
CA ILE A 215 6.27 -16.93 -0.39
C ILE A 215 5.55 -16.04 -1.41
N ALA A 216 5.96 -16.09 -2.68
CA ALA A 216 5.38 -15.26 -3.73
C ALA A 216 3.88 -15.52 -3.92
N VAL A 217 3.48 -16.80 -3.91
CA VAL A 217 2.09 -17.22 -4.11
C VAL A 217 1.29 -17.06 -2.82
N GLY A 218 1.89 -17.43 -1.69
CA GLY A 218 1.16 -17.71 -0.46
C GLY A 218 1.24 -16.66 0.63
N ILE A 219 2.11 -15.65 0.53
CA ILE A 219 2.36 -14.67 1.61
C ILE A 219 2.34 -13.22 1.11
N VAL A 220 3.08 -12.90 0.05
CA VAL A 220 3.32 -11.51 -0.39
C VAL A 220 2.03 -10.71 -0.54
N HIS A 221 1.03 -11.26 -1.24
CA HIS A 221 -0.23 -10.59 -1.52
C HIS A 221 -1.09 -10.27 -0.29
N GLY A 222 -0.78 -10.84 0.88
CA GLY A 222 -1.47 -10.58 2.14
C GLY A 222 -1.21 -9.17 2.71
N LYS A 223 -0.08 -8.54 2.35
CA LYS A 223 0.27 -7.17 2.75
C LYS A 223 0.75 -6.31 1.58
N HIS A 224 1.54 -6.90 0.68
CA HIS A 224 2.19 -6.21 -0.42
C HIS A 224 1.42 -6.35 -1.73
N HIS A 225 1.73 -5.50 -2.72
CA HIS A 225 1.04 -5.54 -3.99
C HIS A 225 1.34 -6.87 -4.72
N VAL A 226 0.32 -7.51 -5.31
CA VAL A 226 0.47 -8.79 -6.05
C VAL A 226 1.55 -8.77 -7.15
N ARG A 227 1.92 -7.58 -7.66
CA ARG A 227 2.98 -7.43 -8.67
C ARG A 227 4.37 -7.72 -8.11
N GLU A 228 4.58 -7.56 -6.81
CA GLU A 228 5.85 -7.87 -6.15
C GLU A 228 6.14 -9.37 -6.21
N SER A 229 5.10 -10.21 -6.14
CA SER A 229 5.19 -11.67 -6.34
C SER A 229 5.78 -12.04 -7.71
N LEU A 230 5.57 -11.23 -8.75
CA LEU A 230 6.02 -11.56 -10.11
C LEU A 230 7.55 -11.62 -10.20
N SER A 231 8.25 -10.73 -9.50
CA SER A 231 9.71 -10.71 -9.48
C SER A 231 10.28 -11.98 -8.82
N MET A 232 9.70 -12.39 -7.69
CA MET A 232 10.08 -13.60 -6.97
C MET A 232 9.78 -14.87 -7.77
N LEU A 233 8.65 -14.92 -8.47
CA LEU A 233 8.29 -16.03 -9.36
C LEU A 233 9.27 -16.15 -10.53
N GLN A 234 9.72 -15.02 -11.10
CA GLN A 234 10.74 -15.01 -12.16
C GLN A 234 12.11 -15.49 -11.65
N GLU A 235 12.55 -15.06 -10.47
CA GLU A 235 13.80 -15.54 -9.87
C GLU A 235 13.71 -17.04 -9.52
N GLY A 236 12.55 -17.47 -8.99
CA GLY A 236 12.26 -18.87 -8.69
C GLY A 236 12.32 -19.75 -9.94
N ASP A 237 11.68 -19.34 -11.04
CA ASP A 237 11.73 -20.06 -12.33
C ASP A 237 13.16 -20.15 -12.87
N ARG A 238 13.90 -19.04 -12.87
CA ARG A 238 15.29 -19.01 -13.35
C ARG A 238 16.18 -19.96 -12.55
N THR A 239 16.14 -19.84 -11.22
CA THR A 239 16.94 -20.67 -10.32
C THR A 239 16.59 -22.15 -10.45
N ALA A 240 15.30 -22.48 -10.56
CA ALA A 240 14.83 -23.84 -10.74
C ALA A 240 15.31 -24.46 -12.07
N ARG A 241 15.32 -23.67 -13.16
CA ARG A 241 15.87 -24.12 -14.46
C ARG A 241 17.37 -24.36 -14.42
N GLU A 242 18.14 -23.51 -13.75
CA GLU A 242 19.60 -23.66 -13.63
C GLU A 242 20.00 -24.97 -12.95
N ILE A 243 19.21 -25.43 -11.98
CA ILE A 243 19.47 -26.68 -11.24
C ILE A 243 18.70 -27.90 -11.77
N GLY A 244 17.91 -27.72 -12.82
CA GLY A 244 17.11 -28.80 -13.42
C GLY A 244 15.84 -29.19 -12.67
N ASP A 245 15.36 -28.42 -11.69
CA ASP A 245 14.07 -28.66 -11.02
C ASP A 245 12.91 -28.16 -11.92
N LEU A 246 12.55 -28.99 -12.91
CA LEU A 246 11.53 -28.66 -13.91
C LEU A 246 10.13 -28.49 -13.32
N GLU A 247 9.85 -29.14 -12.19
CA GLU A 247 8.56 -29.07 -11.51
C GLU A 247 8.36 -27.67 -10.94
N ILE A 248 9.29 -27.18 -10.11
CA ILE A 248 9.21 -25.84 -9.51
C ILE A 248 9.24 -24.75 -10.57
N ALA A 249 10.07 -24.91 -11.61
CA ALA A 249 10.07 -23.99 -12.76
C ALA A 249 8.67 -23.88 -13.39
N SER A 250 7.99 -25.01 -13.57
CA SER A 250 6.64 -25.02 -14.14
C SER A 250 5.58 -24.39 -13.22
N TYR A 251 5.69 -24.55 -11.90
CA TYR A 251 4.81 -23.89 -10.94
C TYR A 251 5.01 -22.36 -10.94
N CYS A 252 6.26 -21.90 -10.89
CA CYS A 252 6.60 -20.48 -10.96
C CYS A 252 6.06 -19.83 -12.23
N ALA A 253 6.31 -20.46 -13.39
CA ALA A 253 5.82 -19.97 -14.67
C ALA A 253 4.28 -19.89 -14.69
N LYS A 254 3.60 -20.92 -14.19
CA LYS A 254 2.14 -20.95 -14.13
C LYS A 254 1.57 -19.81 -13.29
N GLU A 255 2.02 -19.65 -12.05
CA GLU A 255 1.50 -18.59 -11.18
C GLU A 255 1.84 -17.19 -11.69
N LYS A 256 3.00 -17.02 -12.33
CA LYS A 256 3.40 -15.74 -12.94
C LYS A 256 2.31 -15.24 -13.89
N PHE A 257 1.78 -16.11 -14.75
CA PHE A 257 0.76 -15.73 -15.73
C PHE A 257 -0.60 -15.48 -15.09
N GLN A 258 -1.01 -16.31 -14.13
CA GLN A 258 -2.25 -16.10 -13.37
C GLN A 258 -2.22 -14.72 -12.69
N TYR A 259 -1.11 -14.38 -12.03
CA TYR A 259 -1.00 -13.15 -11.26
C TYR A 259 -0.83 -11.94 -12.17
N SER A 260 -0.16 -12.09 -13.31
CA SER A 260 -0.07 -11.03 -14.34
C SER A 260 -1.45 -10.70 -14.92
N TYR A 261 -2.28 -11.72 -15.16
CA TYR A 261 -3.67 -11.54 -15.59
C TYR A 261 -4.48 -10.77 -14.55
N PHE A 262 -4.48 -11.21 -13.28
CA PHE A 262 -5.23 -10.53 -12.22
C PHE A 262 -4.68 -9.14 -11.88
N ALA A 263 -3.40 -8.89 -12.12
CA ALA A 263 -2.77 -7.58 -11.93
C ALA A 263 -3.01 -6.60 -13.09
N GLY A 264 -3.83 -6.96 -14.08
CA GLY A 264 -4.18 -6.10 -15.21
C GLY A 264 -3.02 -5.87 -16.19
N GLN A 265 -2.13 -6.84 -16.38
CA GLN A 265 -1.13 -6.74 -17.45
C GLN A 265 -1.83 -6.66 -18.82
N GLU A 266 -1.28 -5.86 -19.73
CA GLU A 266 -1.77 -5.74 -21.10
C GLU A 266 -1.83 -7.12 -21.79
N LEU A 267 -2.99 -7.42 -22.35
CA LEU A 267 -3.38 -8.78 -22.75
C LEU A 267 -2.60 -9.28 -23.97
N THR A 268 -2.27 -8.42 -24.93
CA THR A 268 -1.49 -8.80 -26.12
C THR A 268 -0.09 -9.26 -25.72
N LYS A 269 0.57 -8.50 -24.83
CA LYS A 269 1.86 -8.89 -24.27
C LYS A 269 1.76 -10.17 -23.46
N LEU A 270 0.71 -10.30 -22.64
CA LEU A 270 0.51 -11.49 -21.80
C LEU A 270 0.28 -12.76 -22.65
N GLU A 271 -0.50 -12.67 -23.74
CA GLU A 271 -0.73 -13.76 -24.69
C GLU A 271 0.59 -14.30 -25.25
N LEU A 272 1.47 -13.40 -25.72
CA LEU A 272 2.77 -13.77 -26.29
C LEU A 272 3.66 -14.50 -25.26
N GLU A 273 3.71 -14.01 -24.03
CA GLU A 273 4.50 -14.63 -22.97
C GLU A 273 3.94 -16.01 -22.56
N ILE A 274 2.62 -16.16 -22.47
CA ILE A 274 1.98 -17.44 -22.14
C ILE A 274 2.21 -18.45 -23.28
N ALA A 275 2.03 -18.04 -24.54
CA ALA A 275 2.22 -18.89 -25.70
C ALA A 275 3.65 -19.45 -25.76
N ASP A 276 4.66 -18.62 -25.48
CA ASP A 276 6.05 -19.06 -25.48
C ASP A 276 6.37 -20.07 -24.36
N SER A 277 5.86 -19.80 -23.16
CA SER A 277 6.01 -20.72 -22.04
C SER A 277 5.27 -22.04 -22.26
N SER A 278 4.07 -22.01 -22.84
CA SER A 278 3.30 -23.21 -23.18
C SER A 278 4.06 -24.12 -24.14
N ARG A 279 4.70 -23.57 -25.18
CA ARG A 279 5.59 -24.34 -26.08
C ARG A 279 6.72 -25.04 -25.32
N THR A 280 7.31 -24.36 -24.33
CA THR A 280 8.38 -24.91 -23.51
C THR A 280 7.88 -26.04 -22.58
N LEU A 281 6.70 -25.88 -21.98
CA LEU A 281 6.09 -26.89 -21.11
C LEU A 281 5.69 -28.15 -21.88
N THR A 282 5.16 -28.00 -23.09
CA THR A 282 4.84 -29.14 -23.99
C THR A 282 6.09 -29.98 -24.28
N LYS A 283 7.22 -29.35 -24.63
CA LYS A 283 8.49 -30.06 -24.88
C LYS A 283 8.99 -30.84 -23.66
N ARG A 284 8.64 -30.40 -22.45
CA ARG A 284 9.08 -30.97 -21.17
C ARG A 284 8.11 -31.98 -20.56
N LYS A 285 7.03 -32.34 -21.27
CA LYS A 285 5.99 -33.30 -20.82
C LYS A 285 5.32 -32.94 -19.47
N GLN A 286 5.27 -31.65 -19.12
CA GLN A 286 4.64 -31.17 -17.87
C GLN A 286 3.12 -30.97 -18.07
N SER A 287 2.38 -32.06 -18.18
CA SER A 287 0.97 -32.06 -18.65
C SER A 287 -0.01 -31.29 -17.74
N HIS A 288 0.13 -31.37 -16.42
CA HIS A 288 -0.79 -30.70 -15.49
C HIS A 288 -0.64 -29.17 -15.52
N ASN A 289 0.58 -28.64 -15.35
CA ASN A 289 0.82 -27.20 -15.34
C ASN A 289 0.57 -26.56 -16.72
N LEU A 290 0.72 -27.33 -17.80
CA LEU A 290 0.34 -26.91 -19.13
C LEU A 290 -1.18 -26.64 -19.22
N LEU A 291 -2.03 -27.52 -18.68
CA LEU A 291 -3.48 -27.32 -18.70
C LEU A 291 -3.90 -26.04 -17.97
N CYS A 292 -3.34 -25.79 -16.78
CA CYS A 292 -3.61 -24.55 -16.03
C CYS A 292 -3.17 -23.29 -16.79
N ASN A 293 -2.06 -23.35 -17.53
CA ASN A 293 -1.62 -22.24 -18.38
C ASN A 293 -2.54 -22.05 -19.58
N GLN A 294 -2.98 -23.14 -20.21
CA GLN A 294 -3.90 -23.09 -21.33
C GLN A 294 -5.25 -22.49 -20.95
N ILE A 295 -5.73 -22.72 -19.72
CA ILE A 295 -6.95 -22.07 -19.19
C ILE A 295 -6.79 -20.53 -19.19
N CYS A 296 -5.70 -20.02 -18.60
CA CYS A 296 -5.44 -18.58 -18.58
C CYS A 296 -5.21 -18.02 -19.99
N HIS A 297 -4.46 -18.76 -20.82
CA HIS A 297 -4.24 -18.39 -22.22
C HIS A 297 -5.54 -18.25 -22.99
N GLN A 298 -6.45 -19.23 -22.87
CA GLN A 298 -7.74 -19.17 -23.54
C GLN A 298 -8.59 -18.02 -22.99
N ALA A 299 -8.57 -17.76 -21.68
CA ALA A 299 -9.26 -16.59 -21.11
C ALA A 299 -8.74 -15.25 -21.67
N VAL A 300 -7.42 -15.13 -21.87
CA VAL A 300 -6.80 -13.96 -22.53
C VAL A 300 -7.25 -13.86 -23.98
N VAL A 301 -7.23 -14.97 -24.74
CA VAL A 301 -7.69 -15.03 -26.14
C VAL A 301 -9.16 -14.65 -26.27
N ASN A 302 -10.01 -15.06 -25.32
CA ASN A 302 -11.42 -14.64 -25.27
C ASN A 302 -11.55 -13.13 -25.12
N LEU A 303 -10.79 -12.51 -24.22
CA LEU A 303 -10.81 -11.05 -24.01
C LEU A 303 -10.22 -10.26 -25.19
N LEU A 304 -9.27 -10.85 -25.93
CA LEU A 304 -8.72 -10.29 -27.17
C LEU A 304 -9.72 -10.33 -28.36
N GLY A 305 -10.88 -10.96 -28.21
CA GLY A 305 -11.90 -11.06 -29.26
C GLY A 305 -11.65 -12.16 -30.29
N GLU A 306 -10.84 -13.17 -29.94
CA GLU A 306 -10.50 -14.30 -30.82
C GLU A 306 -11.35 -15.56 -30.53
N ALA A 307 -12.36 -15.47 -29.68
CA ALA A 307 -13.29 -16.57 -29.37
C ALA A 307 -14.70 -16.26 -29.90
N GLU A 308 -15.41 -17.28 -30.40
CA GLU A 308 -16.80 -17.12 -30.88
C GLU A 308 -17.76 -16.75 -29.75
N ASN A 309 -17.63 -17.41 -28.60
CA ASN A 309 -18.38 -17.11 -27.38
C ASN A 309 -17.42 -16.71 -26.26
N PRO A 310 -17.34 -15.41 -25.89
CA PRO A 310 -16.44 -14.95 -24.84
C PRO A 310 -16.67 -15.59 -23.46
N CYS A 311 -17.87 -16.13 -23.19
CA CYS A 311 -18.21 -16.80 -21.92
C CYS A 311 -17.74 -18.26 -21.82
N GLU A 312 -17.33 -18.87 -22.93
CA GLU A 312 -16.88 -20.26 -22.98
C GLU A 312 -15.37 -20.32 -23.20
N LEU A 313 -14.68 -21.16 -22.43
CA LEU A 313 -13.23 -21.35 -22.58
C LEU A 313 -12.95 -22.34 -23.73
N SER A 314 -13.43 -21.97 -24.93
CA SER A 314 -13.33 -22.75 -26.17
C SER A 314 -12.76 -21.88 -27.29
N GLY A 315 -11.76 -22.39 -27.99
CA GLY A 315 -11.17 -21.73 -29.15
C GLY A 315 -9.77 -22.23 -29.46
N LYS A 316 -8.93 -21.31 -29.95
CA LYS A 316 -7.60 -21.59 -30.53
C LYS A 316 -6.65 -22.39 -29.62
N VAL A 317 -6.77 -22.28 -28.30
CA VAL A 317 -5.84 -22.91 -27.35
C VAL A 317 -6.40 -24.21 -26.81
N VAL A 318 -7.64 -24.19 -26.33
CA VAL A 318 -8.33 -25.37 -25.76
C VAL A 318 -9.82 -25.33 -26.07
N GLU A 319 -10.42 -26.50 -26.12
CA GLU A 319 -11.87 -26.70 -26.19
C GLU A 319 -12.42 -27.04 -24.79
N GLU A 320 -13.45 -26.32 -24.34
CA GLU A 320 -13.96 -26.44 -22.97
C GLU A 320 -14.40 -27.87 -22.61
N ALA A 321 -15.14 -28.52 -23.52
CA ALA A 321 -15.65 -29.88 -23.28
C ALA A 321 -14.51 -30.91 -23.15
N SER A 322 -13.47 -30.77 -23.98
CA SER A 322 -12.28 -31.61 -23.91
C SER A 322 -11.48 -31.33 -22.64
N LEU A 323 -11.31 -30.05 -22.27
CA LEU A 323 -10.64 -29.64 -21.05
C LEU A 323 -11.34 -30.20 -19.80
N LEU A 324 -12.65 -30.05 -19.68
CA LEU A 324 -13.42 -30.59 -18.56
C LEU A 324 -13.30 -32.11 -18.46
N SER A 325 -13.32 -32.80 -19.60
CA SER A 325 -13.12 -34.25 -19.66
C SER A 325 -11.73 -34.66 -19.20
N LEU A 326 -10.70 -33.91 -19.62
CA LEU A 326 -9.32 -34.13 -19.16
C LEU A 326 -9.17 -33.88 -17.66
N LEU A 327 -9.72 -32.77 -17.14
CA LEU A 327 -9.70 -32.44 -15.71
C LEU A 327 -10.44 -33.48 -14.86
N ALA A 328 -11.58 -33.97 -15.34
CA ALA A 328 -12.36 -35.02 -14.68
C ALA A 328 -11.63 -36.37 -14.66
N ALA A 329 -11.12 -36.82 -15.82
CA ALA A 329 -10.32 -38.04 -15.92
C ALA A 329 -9.05 -37.97 -15.06
N ALA A 330 -8.51 -36.76 -14.93
CA ALA A 330 -7.36 -36.44 -14.11
C ALA A 330 -7.65 -36.36 -12.59
N ASN A 331 -8.92 -36.24 -12.18
CA ASN A 331 -9.34 -35.80 -10.85
C ASN A 331 -8.60 -34.51 -10.40
N ASP A 332 -8.44 -33.57 -11.33
CA ASP A 332 -7.61 -32.38 -11.16
C ASP A 332 -8.39 -31.22 -10.52
N ARG A 333 -8.39 -31.20 -9.19
CA ARG A 333 -9.10 -30.19 -8.41
C ARG A 333 -8.52 -28.78 -8.57
N THR A 334 -7.20 -28.66 -8.80
CA THR A 334 -6.52 -27.38 -9.02
C THR A 334 -6.86 -26.82 -10.39
N GLY A 335 -6.91 -27.67 -11.42
CA GLY A 335 -7.36 -27.26 -12.75
C GLY A 335 -8.83 -26.81 -12.74
N PHE A 336 -9.72 -27.51 -12.02
CA PHE A 336 -11.10 -27.05 -11.83
C PHE A 336 -11.18 -25.70 -11.10
N HIS A 337 -10.30 -25.44 -10.13
CA HIS A 337 -10.21 -24.15 -9.46
C HIS A 337 -9.92 -23.04 -10.49
N TYR A 338 -8.83 -23.11 -11.26
CA TYR A 338 -8.55 -22.06 -12.26
C TYR A 338 -9.62 -21.97 -13.34
N PHE A 339 -10.12 -23.11 -13.85
CA PHE A 339 -11.15 -23.14 -14.87
C PHE A 339 -12.40 -22.35 -14.47
N TYR A 340 -12.97 -22.68 -13.31
CA TYR A 340 -14.20 -22.03 -12.86
C TYR A 340 -13.98 -20.57 -12.47
N LEU A 341 -12.79 -20.17 -12.01
CA LEU A 341 -12.51 -18.76 -11.73
C LEU A 341 -12.45 -17.92 -13.00
N HIS A 342 -11.69 -18.36 -14.00
CA HIS A 342 -11.61 -17.66 -15.29
C HIS A 342 -12.98 -17.63 -15.98
N LYS A 343 -13.71 -18.76 -15.95
CA LYS A 343 -15.08 -18.82 -16.47
C LYS A 343 -16.03 -17.88 -15.73
N LEU A 344 -15.92 -17.75 -14.40
CA LEU A 344 -16.73 -16.81 -13.62
C LEU A 344 -16.48 -15.36 -14.07
N ILE A 345 -15.21 -14.99 -14.25
CA ILE A 345 -14.84 -13.64 -14.70
C ILE A 345 -15.42 -13.36 -16.10
N LEU A 346 -15.26 -14.30 -17.04
CA LEU A 346 -15.79 -14.16 -18.39
C LEU A 346 -17.32 -14.10 -18.41
N CYS A 347 -18.00 -15.00 -17.71
CA CYS A 347 -19.47 -15.00 -17.61
C CYS A 347 -20.00 -13.74 -16.92
N TYR A 348 -19.27 -13.15 -15.98
CA TYR A 348 -19.68 -11.88 -15.38
C TYR A 348 -19.49 -10.70 -16.36
N LEU A 349 -18.39 -10.68 -17.11
CA LEU A 349 -18.07 -9.60 -18.04
C LEU A 349 -18.96 -9.57 -19.30
N PHE A 350 -19.36 -10.75 -19.79
CA PHE A 350 -20.06 -10.91 -21.07
C PHE A 350 -21.44 -11.58 -20.96
N GLY A 351 -21.69 -12.35 -19.90
CA GLY A 351 -22.89 -13.15 -19.71
C GLY A 351 -23.94 -12.48 -18.84
N SER A 352 -24.97 -13.25 -18.46
CA SER A 352 -25.98 -12.78 -17.49
C SER A 352 -25.51 -12.96 -16.05
N GLY A 353 -26.09 -12.18 -15.12
CA GLY A 353 -25.83 -12.34 -13.69
C GLY A 353 -26.15 -13.76 -13.20
N GLN A 354 -27.20 -14.39 -13.76
CA GLN A 354 -27.56 -15.77 -13.45
C GLN A 354 -26.51 -16.77 -13.93
N GLN A 355 -26.00 -16.62 -15.15
CA GLN A 355 -24.95 -17.51 -15.68
C GLN A 355 -23.68 -17.42 -14.83
N ALA A 356 -23.26 -16.22 -14.43
CA ALA A 356 -22.11 -16.02 -13.55
C ALA A 356 -22.34 -16.66 -12.17
N LEU A 357 -23.53 -16.53 -11.59
CA LEU A 357 -23.89 -17.15 -10.31
C LEU A 357 -23.82 -18.69 -10.35
N GLU A 358 -24.29 -19.33 -11.42
CA GLU A 358 -24.20 -20.78 -11.59
C GLU A 358 -22.75 -21.27 -11.62
N VAL A 359 -21.86 -20.51 -12.26
CA VAL A 359 -20.43 -20.81 -12.29
C VAL A 359 -19.81 -20.61 -10.90
N ALA A 360 -20.19 -19.55 -10.19
CA ALA A 360 -19.72 -19.29 -8.82
C ALA A 360 -20.10 -20.44 -7.86
N GLU A 361 -21.30 -21.01 -7.98
CA GLU A 361 -21.70 -22.20 -7.21
C GLU A 361 -20.83 -23.42 -7.48
N LYS A 362 -20.48 -23.65 -8.75
CA LYS A 362 -19.56 -24.73 -9.12
C LYS A 362 -18.17 -24.49 -8.54
N PHE A 363 -17.66 -23.25 -8.59
CA PHE A 363 -16.37 -22.89 -8.03
C PHE A 363 -16.29 -23.12 -6.51
N ARG A 364 -17.37 -22.87 -5.74
CA ARG A 364 -17.37 -23.07 -4.28
C ARG A 364 -16.89 -24.46 -3.84
N LYS A 365 -17.14 -25.50 -4.64
CA LYS A 365 -16.69 -26.88 -4.39
C LYS A 365 -15.16 -27.04 -4.44
N TYR A 366 -14.46 -26.10 -5.08
CA TYR A 366 -13.02 -26.07 -5.32
C TYR A 366 -12.32 -24.88 -4.66
N LEU A 367 -13.06 -24.03 -3.94
CA LEU A 367 -12.51 -22.85 -3.25
C LEU A 367 -11.36 -23.22 -2.29
N THR A 368 -11.50 -24.31 -1.54
CA THR A 368 -10.49 -24.75 -0.56
C THR A 368 -9.16 -25.16 -1.19
N GLN A 369 -9.11 -25.43 -2.50
CA GLN A 369 -7.88 -25.76 -3.21
C GLN A 369 -6.96 -24.55 -3.41
N GLY A 370 -7.53 -23.34 -3.37
CA GLY A 370 -6.76 -22.09 -3.46
C GLY A 370 -6.49 -21.47 -2.10
N THR A 371 -6.59 -22.21 -0.99
CA THR A 371 -6.34 -21.64 0.35
C THR A 371 -4.96 -21.01 0.40
N GLY A 372 -4.90 -19.71 0.73
CA GLY A 372 -3.67 -18.93 0.74
C GLY A 372 -3.24 -18.39 -0.62
N PHE A 373 -4.01 -18.57 -1.70
CA PHE A 373 -3.70 -18.00 -3.02
C PHE A 373 -4.49 -16.70 -3.25
N PHE A 374 -3.92 -15.81 -4.07
CA PHE A 374 -4.57 -14.56 -4.49
C PHE A 374 -5.92 -14.76 -5.20
N THR A 375 -6.17 -15.95 -5.74
CA THR A 375 -7.43 -16.32 -6.39
C THR A 375 -8.64 -16.34 -5.44
N VAL A 376 -8.43 -16.54 -4.14
CA VAL A 376 -9.52 -16.58 -3.15
C VAL A 376 -10.17 -15.21 -2.95
N PRO A 377 -9.41 -14.12 -2.70
CA PRO A 377 -9.97 -12.76 -2.72
C PRO A 377 -10.66 -12.40 -4.04
N VAL A 378 -10.08 -12.78 -5.18
CA VAL A 378 -10.67 -12.53 -6.52
C VAL A 378 -12.03 -13.24 -6.65
N PHE A 379 -12.16 -14.47 -6.15
CA PHE A 379 -13.43 -15.18 -6.15
C PHE A 379 -14.51 -14.44 -5.35
N TYR A 380 -14.23 -14.00 -4.12
CA TYR A 380 -15.23 -13.28 -3.30
C TYR A 380 -15.69 -11.98 -3.97
N PHE A 381 -14.78 -11.30 -4.65
CA PHE A 381 -15.09 -10.11 -5.43
C PHE A 381 -16.08 -10.42 -6.58
N TYR A 382 -15.73 -11.31 -7.50
CA TYR A 382 -16.59 -11.62 -8.65
C TYR A 382 -17.88 -12.36 -8.29
N GLU A 383 -17.87 -13.17 -7.24
CA GLU A 383 -19.08 -13.81 -6.73
C GLU A 383 -20.08 -12.78 -6.19
N SER A 384 -19.59 -11.76 -5.48
CA SER A 384 -20.45 -10.70 -4.94
C SER A 384 -21.04 -9.88 -6.08
N LEU A 385 -20.23 -9.53 -7.08
CA LEU A 385 -20.71 -8.84 -8.27
C LEU A 385 -21.73 -9.66 -9.07
N ALA A 386 -21.51 -10.97 -9.23
CA ALA A 386 -22.48 -11.87 -9.86
C ALA A 386 -23.80 -11.94 -9.08
N ALA A 387 -23.73 -12.01 -7.74
CA ALA A 387 -24.90 -11.98 -6.88
C ALA A 387 -25.70 -10.68 -6.98
N LEU A 388 -25.02 -9.54 -7.06
CA LEU A 388 -25.65 -8.23 -7.25
C LEU A 388 -26.22 -8.07 -8.67
N ALA A 389 -25.56 -8.63 -9.68
CA ALA A 389 -26.07 -8.65 -11.05
C ALA A 389 -27.34 -9.50 -11.21
N GLY A 390 -27.45 -10.62 -10.48
CA GLY A 390 -28.66 -11.47 -10.47
C GLY A 390 -29.78 -10.98 -9.55
N TYR A 391 -29.52 -9.98 -8.70
CA TYR A 391 -30.49 -9.45 -7.72
C TYR A 391 -31.79 -8.89 -8.35
N PRO A 392 -31.76 -8.10 -9.45
CA PRO A 392 -32.97 -7.53 -10.03
C PRO A 392 -33.97 -8.58 -10.53
N GLU A 393 -33.48 -9.70 -11.07
CA GLU A 393 -34.28 -10.78 -11.65
C GLU A 393 -34.76 -11.81 -10.60
N ALA A 394 -34.20 -11.77 -9.40
CA ALA A 394 -34.51 -12.71 -8.32
C ALA A 394 -35.83 -12.38 -7.61
N ASP A 395 -36.50 -13.42 -7.09
CA ASP A 395 -37.67 -13.28 -6.22
C ASP A 395 -37.30 -12.74 -4.82
N SER A 396 -38.29 -12.37 -4.01
CA SER A 396 -38.07 -11.76 -2.70
C SER A 396 -37.23 -12.60 -1.74
N LEU A 397 -37.35 -13.93 -1.76
CA LEU A 397 -36.58 -14.82 -0.88
C LEU A 397 -35.14 -14.97 -1.39
N ALA A 398 -34.97 -15.12 -2.70
CA ALA A 398 -33.66 -15.19 -3.34
C ALA A 398 -32.89 -13.88 -3.18
N ARG A 399 -33.54 -12.72 -3.26
CA ARG A 399 -32.92 -11.40 -2.99
C ARG A 399 -32.30 -11.30 -1.60
N ILE A 400 -33.01 -11.77 -0.58
CA ILE A 400 -32.50 -11.81 0.81
C ILE A 400 -31.29 -12.74 0.91
N ALA A 401 -31.36 -13.92 0.29
CA ALA A 401 -30.25 -14.88 0.30
C ALA A 401 -29.00 -14.34 -0.42
N LEU A 402 -29.18 -13.65 -1.57
CA LEU A 402 -28.11 -13.02 -2.33
C LEU A 402 -27.44 -11.89 -1.53
N LEU A 403 -28.22 -10.99 -0.92
CA LEU A 403 -27.65 -9.91 -0.09
C LEU A 403 -26.88 -10.45 1.11
N LYS A 404 -27.42 -11.45 1.81
CA LYS A 404 -26.71 -12.08 2.94
C LYS A 404 -25.39 -12.71 2.52
N ARG A 405 -25.33 -13.26 1.30
CA ARG A 405 -24.08 -13.79 0.73
C ARG A 405 -23.08 -12.67 0.42
N VAL A 406 -23.54 -11.56 -0.17
CA VAL A 406 -22.71 -10.38 -0.45
C VAL A 406 -22.17 -9.79 0.86
N GLU A 407 -22.97 -9.67 1.91
CA GLU A 407 -22.55 -9.19 3.23
C GLU A 407 -21.44 -10.05 3.83
N LYS A 408 -21.62 -11.38 3.81
CA LYS A 408 -20.58 -12.33 4.27
C LYS A 408 -19.28 -12.23 3.47
N ASN A 409 -19.38 -11.96 2.17
CA ASN A 409 -18.21 -11.77 1.32
C ASN A 409 -17.54 -10.42 1.60
N LEU A 410 -18.31 -9.35 1.81
CA LEU A 410 -17.82 -8.03 2.18
C LEU A 410 -17.06 -8.05 3.51
N GLU A 411 -17.51 -8.81 4.51
CA GLU A 411 -16.78 -9.02 5.77
C GLU A 411 -15.37 -9.56 5.52
N LYS A 412 -15.23 -10.58 4.66
CA LYS A 412 -13.93 -11.15 4.29
C LYS A 412 -13.08 -10.19 3.47
N MET A 413 -13.71 -9.53 2.49
CA MET A 413 -13.01 -8.55 1.65
C MET A 413 -12.52 -7.36 2.46
N GLN A 414 -13.25 -6.94 3.49
CA GLN A 414 -12.83 -5.90 4.41
C GLN A 414 -11.57 -6.32 5.19
N GLN A 415 -11.53 -7.56 5.69
CA GLN A 415 -10.34 -8.11 6.37
C GLN A 415 -9.11 -8.08 5.44
N PHE A 416 -9.28 -8.48 4.17
CA PHE A 416 -8.20 -8.40 3.18
C PHE A 416 -7.80 -6.96 2.86
N ALA A 417 -8.77 -6.05 2.74
CA ALA A 417 -8.52 -4.65 2.43
C ALA A 417 -7.83 -3.88 3.57
N GLN A 418 -8.03 -4.29 4.83
CA GLN A 418 -7.33 -3.70 5.98
C GLN A 418 -5.82 -4.01 5.95
N HIS A 419 -5.44 -5.22 5.53
CA HIS A 419 -4.04 -5.68 5.56
C HIS A 419 -3.31 -5.43 4.24
N SER A 420 -4.01 -5.48 3.09
CA SER A 420 -3.48 -5.11 1.78
C SER A 420 -4.44 -4.18 1.03
N PRO A 421 -4.49 -2.88 1.40
CA PRO A 421 -5.35 -1.90 0.74
C PRO A 421 -5.09 -1.80 -0.77
N ALA A 422 -3.82 -1.86 -1.17
CA ALA A 422 -3.40 -1.78 -2.58
C ALA A 422 -4.06 -2.84 -3.46
N ASN A 423 -4.21 -4.08 -2.95
CA ASN A 423 -4.77 -5.20 -3.71
C ASN A 423 -6.30 -5.27 -3.65
N HIS A 424 -6.91 -4.83 -2.54
CA HIS A 424 -8.29 -5.22 -2.20
C HIS A 424 -9.26 -4.08 -1.88
N LEU A 425 -8.79 -2.88 -1.54
CA LEU A 425 -9.68 -1.80 -1.11
C LEU A 425 -10.60 -1.29 -2.23
N HIS A 426 -10.08 -1.19 -3.46
CA HIS A 426 -10.90 -0.82 -4.63
C HIS A 426 -11.99 -1.87 -4.93
N LYS A 427 -11.67 -3.16 -4.79
CA LYS A 427 -12.64 -4.27 -4.94
C LYS A 427 -13.75 -4.20 -3.90
N TYR A 428 -13.38 -3.94 -2.64
CA TYR A 428 -14.34 -3.76 -1.55
C TYR A 428 -15.31 -2.61 -1.85
N TYR A 429 -14.79 -1.43 -2.21
CA TYR A 429 -15.64 -0.28 -2.53
C TYR A 429 -16.49 -0.50 -3.78
N LEU A 430 -16.01 -1.23 -4.78
CA LEU A 430 -16.82 -1.53 -5.96
C LEU A 430 -18.01 -2.43 -5.64
N VAL A 431 -17.82 -3.43 -4.76
CA VAL A 431 -18.94 -4.28 -4.30
C VAL A 431 -19.90 -3.50 -3.41
N GLU A 432 -19.41 -2.60 -2.55
CA GLU A 432 -20.28 -1.69 -1.80
C GLU A 432 -21.09 -0.78 -2.74
N ALA A 433 -20.46 -0.22 -3.78
CA ALA A 433 -21.11 0.64 -4.75
C ALA A 433 -22.24 -0.08 -5.49
N GLU A 434 -21.99 -1.30 -5.98
CA GLU A 434 -23.02 -2.13 -6.62
C GLU A 434 -24.12 -2.55 -5.63
N LYS A 435 -23.79 -2.79 -4.34
CA LYS A 435 -24.79 -3.06 -3.31
C LYS A 435 -25.74 -1.88 -3.14
N HIS A 436 -25.19 -0.66 -2.99
CA HIS A 436 -25.99 0.56 -2.90
C HIS A 436 -26.81 0.81 -4.18
N ARG A 437 -26.22 0.57 -5.36
CA ARG A 437 -26.94 0.71 -6.65
C ARG A 437 -28.17 -0.19 -6.71
N VAL A 438 -28.06 -1.48 -6.38
CA VAL A 438 -29.22 -2.40 -6.45
C VAL A 438 -30.28 -2.12 -5.39
N LEU A 439 -29.91 -1.43 -4.30
CA LEU A 439 -30.84 -0.96 -3.26
C LEU A 439 -31.47 0.41 -3.60
N GLY A 440 -31.02 1.10 -4.65
CA GLY A 440 -31.50 2.42 -5.05
C GLY A 440 -30.88 3.60 -4.28
N GLU A 441 -29.79 3.34 -3.55
CA GLU A 441 -29.05 4.31 -2.72
C GLU A 441 -27.99 5.02 -3.59
N ASN A 442 -28.45 5.86 -4.53
CA ASN A 442 -27.61 6.39 -5.60
C ASN A 442 -26.47 7.31 -5.14
N PHE A 443 -26.65 8.06 -4.05
CA PHE A 443 -25.63 8.98 -3.55
C PHE A 443 -24.47 8.23 -2.88
N GLU A 444 -24.80 7.24 -2.07
CA GLU A 444 -23.86 6.32 -1.44
C GLU A 444 -23.12 5.52 -2.52
N ALA A 445 -23.84 5.01 -3.53
CA ALA A 445 -23.22 4.31 -4.65
C ALA A 445 -22.18 5.17 -5.38
N MET A 446 -22.49 6.44 -5.65
CA MET A 446 -21.60 7.39 -6.33
C MET A 446 -20.26 7.55 -5.61
N GLU A 447 -20.27 7.85 -4.31
CA GLU A 447 -19.05 8.03 -3.52
C GLU A 447 -18.18 6.77 -3.55
N LYS A 448 -18.82 5.60 -3.49
CA LYS A 448 -18.13 4.30 -3.49
C LYS A 448 -17.54 3.97 -4.86
N TYR A 449 -18.22 4.30 -5.96
CA TYR A 449 -17.64 4.19 -7.31
C TYR A 449 -16.41 5.06 -7.48
N ASP A 450 -16.47 6.33 -7.08
CA ASP A 450 -15.34 7.26 -7.23
C ASP A 450 -14.12 6.77 -6.44
N ARG A 451 -14.32 6.24 -5.22
CA ARG A 451 -13.26 5.60 -4.43
C ARG A 451 -12.70 4.36 -5.12
N ALA A 452 -13.56 3.48 -5.62
CA ALA A 452 -13.14 2.26 -6.31
C ALA A 452 -12.30 2.57 -7.56
N ILE A 453 -12.74 3.53 -8.38
CA ILE A 453 -12.04 3.96 -9.60
C ILE A 453 -10.69 4.58 -9.25
N SER A 454 -10.66 5.52 -8.30
CA SER A 454 -9.44 6.23 -7.90
C SER A 454 -8.38 5.27 -7.36
N LEU A 455 -8.78 4.35 -6.49
CA LEU A 455 -7.87 3.36 -5.89
C LEU A 455 -7.41 2.30 -6.90
N ALA A 456 -8.29 1.86 -7.81
CA ALA A 456 -7.90 0.92 -8.88
C ALA A 456 -6.85 1.57 -9.80
N LYS A 457 -7.04 2.86 -10.14
CA LYS A 457 -6.10 3.65 -10.95
C LYS A 457 -4.77 3.87 -10.25
N GLU A 458 -4.80 4.30 -8.98
CA GLU A 458 -3.60 4.51 -8.15
C GLU A 458 -2.75 3.24 -8.07
N ASN A 459 -3.40 2.10 -7.85
CA ASN A 459 -2.75 0.79 -7.76
C ASN A 459 -2.62 0.09 -9.13
N LYS A 460 -2.95 0.78 -10.23
CA LYS A 460 -2.74 0.33 -11.62
C LYS A 460 -3.45 -0.97 -11.98
N TYR A 461 -4.61 -1.26 -11.39
CA TYR A 461 -5.51 -2.35 -11.78
C TYR A 461 -6.42 -1.91 -12.93
N ILE A 462 -5.86 -1.76 -14.13
CA ILE A 462 -6.57 -1.19 -15.30
C ILE A 462 -7.83 -1.97 -15.69
N ASN A 463 -7.82 -3.28 -15.52
CA ASN A 463 -8.96 -4.16 -15.76
C ASN A 463 -10.13 -3.89 -14.81
N GLU A 464 -9.82 -3.50 -13.57
CA GLU A 464 -10.83 -3.22 -12.55
C GLU A 464 -11.23 -1.74 -12.54
N GLU A 465 -10.33 -0.83 -12.94
CA GLU A 465 -10.67 0.55 -13.29
C GLU A 465 -11.69 0.59 -14.44
N ALA A 466 -11.46 -0.21 -15.49
CA ALA A 466 -12.40 -0.34 -16.61
C ALA A 466 -13.78 -0.82 -16.15
N LEU A 467 -13.82 -1.89 -15.35
CA LEU A 467 -15.05 -2.45 -14.82
C LEU A 467 -15.78 -1.47 -13.89
N ALA A 468 -15.06 -0.78 -13.00
CA ALA A 468 -15.64 0.20 -12.08
C ALA A 468 -16.28 1.37 -12.84
N ASN A 469 -15.63 1.86 -13.90
CA ASN A 469 -16.18 2.88 -14.79
C ASN A 469 -17.42 2.37 -15.54
N GLU A 470 -17.42 1.13 -16.07
CA GLU A 470 -18.59 0.54 -16.73
C GLU A 470 -19.81 0.47 -15.78
N LEU A 471 -19.58 0.05 -14.53
CA LEU A 471 -20.64 -0.06 -13.52
C LEU A 471 -21.14 1.31 -13.01
N ALA A 472 -20.23 2.28 -12.84
CA ALA A 472 -20.60 3.66 -12.53
C ALA A 472 -21.47 4.27 -13.66
N ALA A 473 -21.09 4.04 -14.93
CA ALA A 473 -21.91 4.45 -16.06
C ALA A 473 -23.31 3.82 -16.00
N LYS A 474 -23.41 2.54 -15.67
CA LYS A 474 -24.69 1.83 -15.51
C LYS A 474 -25.58 2.49 -14.44
N LEU A 475 -25.02 2.84 -13.26
CA LEU A 475 -25.74 3.60 -12.23
C LEU A 475 -26.34 4.90 -12.81
N TYR A 476 -25.53 5.69 -13.52
CA TYR A 476 -25.99 6.96 -14.06
C TYR A 476 -27.00 6.82 -15.20
N LEU A 477 -26.93 5.75 -16.01
CA LEU A 477 -27.95 5.43 -17.00
C LEU A 477 -29.27 5.04 -16.34
N ASP A 478 -29.22 4.16 -15.34
CA ASP A 478 -30.40 3.75 -14.55
C ASP A 478 -31.06 4.97 -13.87
N TRP A 479 -30.26 5.98 -13.49
CA TRP A 479 -30.72 7.24 -12.91
C TRP A 479 -31.14 8.32 -13.93
N GLY A 480 -30.99 8.08 -15.23
CA GLY A 480 -31.33 9.05 -16.29
C GLY A 480 -30.36 10.24 -16.40
N LYS A 481 -29.09 10.05 -16.02
CA LYS A 481 -28.00 11.03 -16.08
C LYS A 481 -27.04 10.74 -17.24
N ASP A 482 -27.58 10.61 -18.44
CA ASP A 482 -26.89 10.25 -19.70
C ASP A 482 -25.60 11.03 -19.99
N LYS A 483 -25.54 12.31 -19.60
CA LYS A 483 -24.34 13.14 -19.80
C LYS A 483 -23.17 12.70 -18.91
N ILE A 484 -23.47 12.29 -17.68
CA ILE A 484 -22.47 11.80 -16.72
C ILE A 484 -22.07 10.38 -17.10
N ALA A 485 -23.04 9.52 -17.42
CA ALA A 485 -22.77 8.16 -17.87
C ALA A 485 -21.81 8.09 -19.08
N ARG A 486 -21.90 9.04 -20.01
CA ARG A 486 -20.98 9.14 -21.16
C ARG A 486 -19.52 9.30 -20.77
N VAL A 487 -19.23 10.01 -19.69
CA VAL A 487 -17.85 10.21 -19.21
C VAL A 487 -17.29 8.88 -18.73
N TYR A 488 -18.01 8.21 -17.83
CA TYR A 488 -17.61 6.91 -17.32
C TYR A 488 -17.54 5.83 -18.42
N LEU A 489 -18.42 5.85 -19.43
CA LEU A 489 -18.30 4.94 -20.58
C LEU A 489 -17.05 5.21 -21.42
N ALA A 490 -16.67 6.48 -21.62
CA ALA A 490 -15.45 6.84 -22.33
C ALA A 490 -14.20 6.40 -21.56
N ASP A 491 -14.20 6.56 -20.24
CA ASP A 491 -13.09 6.11 -19.38
C ASP A 491 -13.01 4.58 -19.33
N ALA A 492 -14.14 3.88 -19.28
CA ALA A 492 -14.19 2.42 -19.39
C ALA A 492 -13.63 1.94 -20.75
N HIS A 493 -14.04 2.57 -21.85
CA HIS A 493 -13.55 2.27 -23.21
C HIS A 493 -12.04 2.50 -23.31
N TYR A 494 -11.54 3.62 -22.80
CA TYR A 494 -10.10 3.91 -22.71
C TYR A 494 -9.34 2.82 -21.95
N CYS A 495 -9.83 2.45 -20.76
CA CYS A 495 -9.16 1.44 -19.94
C CYS A 495 -9.19 0.05 -20.60
N TYR A 496 -10.32 -0.38 -21.18
CA TYR A 496 -10.40 -1.64 -21.93
C TYR A 496 -9.49 -1.64 -23.16
N THR A 497 -9.36 -0.50 -23.85
CA THR A 497 -8.43 -0.31 -24.97
C THR A 497 -6.99 -0.49 -24.53
N HIS A 498 -6.58 0.16 -23.44
CA HIS A 498 -5.20 0.08 -22.92
C HIS A 498 -4.88 -1.25 -22.24
N TRP A 499 -5.89 -1.96 -21.71
CA TRP A 499 -5.72 -3.32 -21.23
C TRP A 499 -5.61 -4.33 -22.39
N GLY A 500 -6.18 -4.01 -23.55
CA GLY A 500 -6.20 -4.86 -24.75
C GLY A 500 -7.46 -5.74 -24.87
N ALA A 501 -8.48 -5.52 -24.04
CA ALA A 501 -9.69 -6.35 -23.99
C ALA A 501 -10.68 -6.00 -25.12
N ARG A 502 -10.31 -6.27 -26.38
CA ARG A 502 -11.10 -5.94 -27.57
C ARG A 502 -12.51 -6.50 -27.54
N ALA A 503 -12.70 -7.73 -27.06
CA ALA A 503 -14.05 -8.30 -26.95
C ALA A 503 -14.97 -7.43 -26.09
N LYS A 504 -14.44 -6.80 -25.02
CA LYS A 504 -15.21 -5.87 -24.19
C LYS A 504 -15.45 -4.54 -24.89
N ILE A 505 -14.51 -4.05 -25.68
CA ILE A 505 -14.70 -2.83 -26.48
C ILE A 505 -15.86 -3.02 -27.45
N ASP A 506 -15.83 -4.12 -28.22
CA ASP A 506 -16.87 -4.46 -29.20
C ASP A 506 -18.23 -4.60 -28.51
N GLU A 507 -18.26 -5.26 -27.35
CA GLU A 507 -19.45 -5.43 -26.52
C GLU A 507 -19.99 -4.08 -26.01
N LEU A 508 -19.14 -3.18 -25.51
CA LEU A 508 -19.52 -1.85 -25.06
C LEU A 508 -20.11 -1.02 -26.21
N GLU A 509 -19.50 -1.06 -27.38
CA GLU A 509 -19.94 -0.33 -28.58
C GLU A 509 -21.29 -0.85 -29.10
N ILE A 510 -21.55 -2.16 -29.00
CA ILE A 510 -22.84 -2.78 -29.32
C ILE A 510 -23.90 -2.43 -28.27
N ARG A 511 -23.55 -2.45 -26.98
CA ARG A 511 -24.50 -2.21 -25.86
C ARG A 511 -24.88 -0.74 -25.74
N TYR A 512 -23.94 0.18 -26.02
CA TYR A 512 -24.11 1.63 -25.84
C TYR A 512 -23.82 2.46 -27.11
N PRO A 513 -24.43 2.15 -28.26
CA PRO A 513 -24.08 2.78 -29.53
C PRO A 513 -24.32 4.29 -29.52
N ALA A 514 -25.41 4.75 -28.88
CA ALA A 514 -25.75 6.18 -28.79
C ALA A 514 -24.78 7.00 -27.93
N PHE A 515 -23.94 6.35 -27.11
CA PHE A 515 -23.05 7.00 -26.15
C PHE A 515 -21.58 6.95 -26.56
N LEU A 516 -21.21 6.07 -27.51
CA LEU A 516 -19.83 5.86 -27.97
C LEU A 516 -19.58 6.34 -29.42
N ILE A 517 -20.61 6.72 -30.19
CA ILE A 517 -20.43 7.31 -31.53
C ILE A 517 -19.97 8.78 -31.42
N ARG A 518 -18.64 8.99 -31.32
CA ARG A 518 -17.83 10.08 -31.92
C ARG A 518 -16.43 10.09 -31.29
N VAL A 519 -15.57 9.16 -31.68
CA VAL A 519 -14.09 9.27 -31.47
C VAL A 519 -13.29 8.99 -32.76
N ASN A 520 -13.86 8.38 -33.79
CA ASN A 520 -13.10 7.96 -34.99
C ASN A 520 -13.03 8.97 -36.17
N ALA A 521 -13.30 10.26 -35.97
CA ALA A 521 -13.33 11.24 -37.08
C ALA A 521 -12.14 12.22 -37.15
N THR A 522 -11.11 12.09 -36.31
CA THR A 522 -9.99 13.08 -36.28
C THR A 522 -8.57 12.54 -36.41
N THR A 523 -8.41 11.29 -36.85
CA THR A 523 -7.08 10.73 -37.16
C THR A 523 -7.08 10.05 -38.52
N SER A 524 -7.20 10.86 -39.58
CA SER A 524 -6.76 10.51 -40.94
C SER A 524 -6.41 11.80 -41.67
N ILE A 525 -5.28 12.40 -41.30
CA ILE A 525 -4.56 13.28 -42.23
C ILE A 525 -3.74 12.34 -43.11
N ASN A 526 -4.28 12.00 -44.28
CA ASN A 526 -3.49 11.81 -45.49
C ASN A 526 -4.43 11.83 -46.71
N SER A 527 -4.21 12.86 -47.53
CA SER A 527 -4.21 12.86 -48.99
C SER A 527 -5.14 11.89 -49.72
N GLU A 528 -6.22 12.41 -50.30
CA GLU A 528 -6.36 12.47 -51.77
C GLU A 528 -7.56 13.32 -52.17
N SER A 529 -7.33 14.18 -53.16
CA SER A 529 -8.38 14.93 -53.83
C SER A 529 -9.26 13.99 -54.65
N THR A 530 -10.55 13.97 -54.39
CA THR A 530 -11.53 13.79 -55.48
C THR A 530 -12.88 14.36 -55.11
N THR A 531 -13.26 15.39 -55.86
CA THR A 531 -14.60 15.92 -56.05
C THR A 531 -15.63 14.81 -56.28
N ILE A 532 -16.64 14.69 -55.41
CA ILE A 532 -18.02 14.40 -55.82
C ILE A 532 -18.98 15.21 -54.94
N THR A 533 -19.62 16.17 -55.60
CA THR A 533 -20.81 16.92 -55.20
C THR A 533 -21.96 15.96 -54.91
N ASN A 534 -22.61 16.08 -53.75
CA ASN A 534 -24.05 15.84 -53.63
C ASN A 534 -24.65 16.71 -52.53
N ILE A 535 -25.47 17.65 -52.99
CA ILE A 535 -26.27 18.55 -52.17
C ILE A 535 -27.55 17.81 -51.79
N SER A 536 -27.76 17.59 -50.50
CA SER A 536 -29.09 17.37 -49.93
C SER A 536 -29.27 18.36 -48.79
N LYS A 537 -30.04 19.41 -49.07
CA LYS A 537 -30.49 20.41 -48.10
C LYS A 537 -31.37 19.75 -47.04
N SER A 538 -30.87 19.64 -45.82
CA SER A 538 -31.68 19.74 -44.61
C SER A 538 -31.12 20.87 -43.76
N THR A 539 -31.78 22.02 -43.87
CA THR A 539 -31.68 23.15 -42.95
C THR A 539 -32.06 22.67 -41.55
N HIS A 540 -31.05 22.50 -40.68
CA HIS A 540 -31.00 22.87 -39.27
C HIS A 540 -29.69 22.33 -38.68
N THR A 541 -28.55 22.83 -39.16
CA THR A 541 -27.30 22.80 -38.40
C THR A 541 -27.36 23.90 -37.35
N GLU A 542 -28.14 23.68 -36.30
CA GLU A 542 -27.78 24.27 -35.02
C GLU A 542 -26.39 23.75 -34.69
N LYS A 543 -25.45 24.68 -34.52
CA LYS A 543 -24.09 24.38 -34.08
C LYS A 543 -24.20 23.63 -32.76
N THR A 544 -24.09 22.30 -32.82
CA THR A 544 -23.96 21.46 -31.63
C THR A 544 -22.80 21.99 -30.82
N PHE A 545 -23.13 22.58 -29.68
CA PHE A 545 -22.25 23.04 -28.63
C PHE A 545 -21.17 22.01 -28.37
N ASP A 546 -19.91 22.46 -28.34
CA ASP A 546 -18.78 21.62 -27.95
C ASP A 546 -18.75 21.50 -26.41
N LEU A 547 -19.77 20.82 -25.86
CA LEU A 547 -19.91 20.58 -24.42
C LEU A 547 -18.72 19.75 -23.90
N ALA A 548 -18.11 18.92 -24.74
CA ALA A 548 -16.88 18.20 -24.42
C ALA A 548 -15.73 19.17 -24.14
N ALA A 549 -15.53 20.19 -25.00
CA ALA A 549 -14.54 21.23 -24.74
C ALA A 549 -14.82 22.02 -23.45
N VAL A 550 -16.09 22.30 -23.15
CA VAL A 550 -16.48 23.00 -21.90
C VAL A 550 -16.28 22.12 -20.66
N MET A 551 -16.56 20.81 -20.73
CA MET A 551 -16.33 19.88 -19.62
C MET A 551 -14.84 19.61 -19.41
N LEU A 552 -14.06 19.44 -20.48
CA LEU A 552 -12.59 19.35 -20.40
C LEU A 552 -12.00 20.62 -19.79
N ALA A 553 -12.49 21.79 -20.20
CA ALA A 553 -12.13 23.06 -19.59
C ALA A 553 -12.48 23.10 -18.08
N SER A 554 -13.68 22.65 -17.71
CA SER A 554 -14.14 22.58 -16.31
C SER A 554 -13.27 21.63 -15.48
N GLN A 555 -12.96 20.43 -15.98
CA GLN A 555 -12.06 19.46 -15.33
C GLN A 555 -10.62 19.98 -15.24
N THR A 556 -10.15 20.68 -16.28
CA THR A 556 -8.81 21.29 -16.28
C THR A 556 -8.69 22.38 -15.20
N ILE A 557 -9.77 23.10 -14.92
CA ILE A 557 -9.86 24.09 -13.83
C ILE A 557 -10.02 23.37 -12.48
N ALA A 558 -10.75 22.26 -12.41
CA ALA A 558 -10.97 21.48 -11.19
C ALA A 558 -9.71 20.77 -10.67
N SER A 559 -8.85 20.32 -11.59
CA SER A 559 -7.64 19.55 -11.28
C SER A 559 -6.43 20.38 -10.88
N GLU A 560 -6.49 21.70 -11.03
CA GLU A 560 -5.35 22.58 -10.71
C GLU A 560 -5.48 23.14 -9.29
N ILE A 561 -4.55 22.75 -8.43
CA ILE A 561 -4.51 23.16 -7.02
C ILE A 561 -3.60 24.38 -6.78
N VAL A 562 -2.72 24.71 -7.73
CA VAL A 562 -1.79 25.84 -7.60
C VAL A 562 -2.43 27.11 -8.16
N LEU A 563 -2.54 28.15 -7.32
CA LEU A 563 -3.32 29.36 -7.63
C LEU A 563 -2.86 30.07 -8.92
N ASP A 564 -1.56 30.30 -9.12
CA ASP A 564 -1.05 31.01 -10.31
C ASP A 564 -1.36 30.26 -11.62
N LYS A 565 -1.15 28.93 -11.64
CA LYS A 565 -1.47 28.06 -12.78
C LYS A 565 -2.96 27.98 -13.04
N LEU A 566 -3.77 27.93 -11.97
CA LEU A 566 -5.23 27.91 -12.05
C LEU A 566 -5.73 29.18 -12.72
N LEU A 567 -5.31 30.36 -12.25
CA LEU A 567 -5.72 31.65 -12.80
C LEU A 567 -5.32 31.78 -14.29
N ALA A 568 -4.13 31.31 -14.65
CA ALA A 568 -3.66 31.31 -16.04
C ALA A 568 -4.52 30.42 -16.95
N LYS A 569 -4.77 29.17 -16.53
CA LYS A 569 -5.61 28.21 -17.28
C LYS A 569 -7.04 28.71 -17.41
N LEU A 570 -7.64 29.18 -16.31
CA LEU A 570 -8.98 29.74 -16.27
C LEU A 570 -9.14 30.89 -17.26
N MET A 571 -8.23 31.86 -17.24
CA MET A 571 -8.30 33.02 -18.13
C MET A 571 -8.13 32.65 -19.60
N LYS A 572 -7.21 31.75 -19.91
CA LYS A 572 -7.02 31.27 -21.29
C LYS A 572 -8.30 30.60 -21.82
N ILE A 573 -8.88 29.71 -21.01
CA ILE A 573 -10.13 29.01 -21.32
C ILE A 573 -11.30 30.00 -21.47
N ALA A 574 -11.44 30.94 -20.54
CA ALA A 574 -12.55 31.90 -20.55
C ALA A 574 -12.49 32.85 -21.76
N ILE A 575 -11.30 33.34 -22.12
CA ILE A 575 -11.10 34.19 -23.30
C ILE A 575 -11.44 33.43 -24.59
N GLN A 576 -10.93 32.20 -24.71
CA GLN A 576 -11.16 31.35 -25.89
C GLN A 576 -12.64 30.96 -26.05
N ASN A 577 -13.28 30.47 -24.99
CA ASN A 577 -14.67 29.98 -25.06
C ASN A 577 -15.69 31.11 -25.19
N ALA A 578 -15.45 32.27 -24.58
CA ALA A 578 -16.34 33.42 -24.74
C ALA A 578 -16.14 34.15 -26.09
N GLY A 579 -15.05 33.88 -26.81
CA GLY A 579 -14.64 34.66 -27.97
C GLY A 579 -14.29 36.11 -27.62
N ALA A 580 -13.69 36.32 -26.44
CA ALA A 580 -13.24 37.62 -25.99
C ALA A 580 -11.89 37.96 -26.62
N GLN A 581 -11.62 39.24 -26.86
CA GLN A 581 -10.30 39.70 -27.30
C GLN A 581 -9.38 39.95 -26.10
N LYS A 582 -9.96 40.46 -25.01
CA LYS A 582 -9.28 40.71 -23.74
C LYS A 582 -10.12 40.22 -22.59
N GLY A 583 -9.46 39.75 -21.54
CA GLY A 583 -10.10 39.31 -20.32
C GLY A 583 -9.30 39.69 -19.08
N PHE A 584 -10.03 39.95 -18.00
CA PHE A 584 -9.50 40.29 -16.68
C PHE A 584 -10.24 39.49 -15.62
N LEU A 585 -9.51 38.99 -14.64
CA LEU A 585 -10.02 38.36 -13.44
C LEU A 585 -9.70 39.23 -12.24
N VAL A 586 -10.74 39.58 -11.51
CA VAL A 586 -10.69 40.46 -10.35
C VAL A 586 -11.04 39.63 -9.12
N LEU A 587 -10.15 39.60 -8.12
CA LEU A 587 -10.40 38.93 -6.84
C LEU A 587 -10.40 39.97 -5.72
N GLU A 588 -11.11 39.65 -4.64
CA GLU A 588 -11.07 40.45 -3.43
C GLU A 588 -9.86 40.04 -2.58
N ASN A 589 -9.10 41.03 -2.11
CA ASN A 589 -8.04 40.87 -1.14
C ASN A 589 -8.11 41.99 -0.10
N LYS A 590 -8.31 41.63 1.19
CA LYS A 590 -8.41 42.57 2.33
C LYS A 590 -9.36 43.75 2.08
N GLY A 591 -10.53 43.49 1.48
CA GLY A 591 -11.57 44.50 1.23
C GLY A 591 -11.34 45.40 0.01
N ARG A 592 -10.37 45.09 -0.86
CA ARG A 592 -10.14 45.79 -2.13
C ARG A 592 -10.22 44.81 -3.31
N TRP A 593 -10.77 45.29 -4.42
CA TRP A 593 -10.81 44.54 -5.69
C TRP A 593 -9.51 44.77 -6.45
N LEU A 594 -8.81 43.69 -6.77
CA LEU A 594 -7.54 43.71 -7.49
C LEU A 594 -7.61 42.82 -8.72
N VAL A 595 -6.97 43.24 -9.81
CA VAL A 595 -6.76 42.43 -11.00
C VAL A 595 -5.67 41.40 -10.70
N GLU A 596 -6.06 40.13 -10.66
CA GLU A 596 -5.17 39.01 -10.38
C GLU A 596 -4.83 38.20 -11.62
N ALA A 597 -5.57 38.36 -12.72
CA ALA A 597 -5.12 37.86 -14.01
C ALA A 597 -5.62 38.74 -15.15
N SER A 598 -4.80 38.90 -16.19
CA SER A 598 -5.17 39.57 -17.44
C SER A 598 -4.58 38.85 -18.64
N GLY A 599 -5.34 38.82 -19.73
CA GLY A 599 -4.96 38.12 -20.93
C GLY A 599 -5.60 38.70 -22.18
N THR A 600 -4.94 38.49 -23.31
CA THR A 600 -5.45 38.83 -24.64
C THR A 600 -5.40 37.59 -25.52
N ILE A 601 -6.30 37.48 -26.50
CA ILE A 601 -6.41 36.28 -27.36
C ILE A 601 -5.12 35.97 -28.14
N ASP A 602 -4.34 37.01 -28.49
CA ASP A 602 -3.10 36.88 -29.27
C ASP A 602 -1.83 36.71 -28.40
N ALA A 603 -1.96 36.68 -27.07
CA ALA A 603 -0.82 36.54 -26.17
C ALA A 603 -0.62 35.08 -25.75
N ASP A 604 0.60 34.55 -25.95
CA ASP A 604 0.95 33.18 -25.54
C ASP A 604 0.95 32.98 -24.01
N ARG A 605 1.07 34.06 -23.24
CA ARG A 605 1.11 34.03 -21.76
C ARG A 605 0.05 34.95 -21.16
N ILE A 606 -0.67 34.41 -20.17
CA ILE A 606 -1.56 35.17 -19.28
C ILE A 606 -0.69 35.76 -18.16
N ALA A 607 -0.85 37.06 -17.88
CA ALA A 607 -0.22 37.68 -16.73
C ALA A 607 -1.08 37.40 -15.49
N VAL A 608 -0.50 36.78 -14.46
CA VAL A 608 -1.20 36.40 -13.21
C VAL A 608 -0.54 37.05 -12.01
N LEU A 609 -1.28 37.12 -10.89
CA LEU A 609 -0.87 37.69 -9.60
C LEU A 609 -0.36 39.13 -9.70
N GLN A 610 -1.05 39.94 -10.51
CA GLN A 610 -0.61 41.32 -10.78
C GLN A 610 -0.93 42.29 -9.64
N SER A 611 -1.95 42.01 -8.82
CA SER A 611 -2.38 42.86 -7.70
C SER A 611 -2.62 44.34 -8.10
N ILE A 612 -3.11 44.59 -9.31
CA ILE A 612 -3.34 45.96 -9.83
C ILE A 612 -4.72 46.47 -9.38
N PRO A 613 -4.85 47.68 -8.81
CA PRO A 613 -6.14 48.27 -8.48
C PRO A 613 -7.07 48.43 -9.70
N ILE A 614 -8.36 48.13 -9.56
CA ILE A 614 -9.31 48.17 -10.68
C ILE A 614 -9.48 49.58 -11.29
N GLU A 615 -9.19 50.64 -10.52
CA GLU A 615 -9.27 52.04 -10.94
C GLU A 615 -8.31 52.37 -12.09
N GLU A 616 -7.23 51.61 -12.23
CA GLU A 616 -6.18 51.87 -13.22
C GLU A 616 -6.47 51.18 -14.56
N CYS A 617 -7.26 50.10 -14.55
CA CYS A 617 -7.30 49.13 -15.64
C CYS A 617 -8.71 48.70 -16.09
N LEU A 618 -9.78 49.05 -15.38
CA LEU A 618 -11.14 48.57 -15.68
C LEU A 618 -12.24 49.63 -15.46
N PRO A 619 -13.42 49.49 -16.10
CA PRO A 619 -14.58 50.32 -15.80
C PRO A 619 -15.14 50.01 -14.41
N VAL A 620 -14.76 50.81 -13.42
CA VAL A 620 -15.12 50.64 -12.00
C VAL A 620 -16.64 50.59 -11.79
N ALA A 621 -17.41 51.34 -12.59
CA ALA A 621 -18.87 51.35 -12.50
C ALA A 621 -19.50 49.99 -12.86
N ILE A 622 -18.92 49.24 -13.81
CA ILE A 622 -19.41 47.93 -14.21
C ILE A 622 -19.04 46.86 -13.18
N ILE A 623 -17.79 46.88 -12.70
CA ILE A 623 -17.31 45.95 -11.68
C ILE A 623 -18.14 46.11 -10.40
N ASN A 624 -18.35 47.33 -9.93
CA ASN A 624 -19.18 47.60 -8.74
C ASN A 624 -20.66 47.23 -8.93
N TYR A 625 -21.19 47.38 -10.14
CA TYR A 625 -22.56 46.94 -10.44
C TYR A 625 -22.69 45.43 -10.27
N VAL A 626 -21.81 44.65 -10.90
CA VAL A 626 -21.83 43.17 -10.82
C VAL A 626 -21.50 42.69 -9.40
N ALA A 627 -20.58 43.36 -8.70
CA ALA A 627 -20.27 43.05 -7.31
C ALA A 627 -21.49 43.17 -6.38
N ARG A 628 -22.30 44.22 -6.57
CA ARG A 628 -23.49 44.49 -5.76
C ARG A 628 -24.71 43.65 -6.16
N SER A 629 -24.94 43.51 -7.46
CA SER A 629 -26.12 42.79 -7.98
C SER A 629 -25.94 41.27 -7.96
N LYS A 630 -24.69 40.78 -7.99
CA LYS A 630 -24.33 39.38 -8.21
C LYS A 630 -24.97 38.78 -9.47
N GLN A 631 -25.23 39.62 -10.48
CA GLN A 631 -25.80 39.22 -11.77
C GLN A 631 -24.86 39.56 -12.92
N SER A 632 -24.76 38.67 -13.90
CA SER A 632 -23.95 38.89 -15.10
C SER A 632 -24.50 40.06 -15.93
N LEU A 633 -23.60 40.91 -16.44
CA LEU A 633 -23.92 42.02 -17.32
C LEU A 633 -23.39 41.74 -18.72
N VAL A 634 -24.28 41.71 -19.71
CA VAL A 634 -23.94 41.63 -21.14
C VAL A 634 -24.30 42.95 -21.81
N LYS A 635 -23.36 43.55 -22.54
CA LYS A 635 -23.60 44.73 -23.38
C LYS A 635 -23.12 44.48 -24.80
N THR A 636 -24.02 44.74 -25.75
CA THR A 636 -23.83 44.49 -27.19
C THR A 636 -23.28 45.70 -27.96
N ASN A 637 -23.35 46.91 -27.36
CA ASN A 637 -22.69 48.14 -27.82
C ASN A 637 -22.46 49.13 -26.67
N ALA A 638 -21.41 48.90 -25.86
CA ALA A 638 -21.19 49.66 -24.62
C ALA A 638 -20.82 51.14 -24.87
N ALA A 639 -20.30 51.48 -26.06
CA ALA A 639 -19.91 52.85 -26.42
C ALA A 639 -21.06 53.75 -26.87
N LYS A 640 -22.18 53.21 -27.40
CA LYS A 640 -23.27 54.02 -28.01
C LYS A 640 -24.57 54.10 -27.18
N HIS A 641 -24.90 53.09 -26.37
CA HIS A 641 -26.17 53.05 -25.63
C HIS A 641 -26.05 52.45 -24.23
N GLY A 642 -26.58 53.12 -23.20
CA GLY A 642 -26.75 52.59 -21.85
C GLY A 642 -26.24 53.49 -20.72
N LYS A 643 -26.47 53.08 -19.46
CA LYS A 643 -26.13 53.83 -18.23
C LYS A 643 -24.62 53.97 -17.94
N PHE A 644 -23.76 53.31 -18.71
CA PHE A 644 -22.31 53.23 -18.47
C PHE A 644 -21.46 53.95 -19.52
N THR A 645 -22.07 54.62 -20.51
CA THR A 645 -21.37 55.34 -21.60
C THR A 645 -20.54 56.54 -21.12
N SER A 646 -20.80 57.03 -19.91
CA SER A 646 -20.05 58.12 -19.28
C SER A 646 -18.74 57.68 -18.62
N ASP A 647 -18.50 56.37 -18.47
CA ASP A 647 -17.31 55.81 -17.80
C ASP A 647 -16.01 56.17 -18.57
N PRO A 648 -14.97 56.67 -17.88
CA PRO A 648 -13.71 57.08 -18.51
C PRO A 648 -13.02 55.97 -19.32
N TYR A 649 -13.08 54.73 -18.85
CA TYR A 649 -12.46 53.59 -19.53
C TYR A 649 -13.19 53.30 -20.85
N ILE A 650 -14.53 53.27 -20.81
CA ILE A 650 -15.35 52.96 -22.00
C ILE A 650 -15.22 54.06 -23.06
N LYS A 651 -15.11 55.33 -22.65
CA LYS A 651 -14.84 56.45 -23.58
C LYS A 651 -13.49 56.31 -24.27
N LYS A 652 -12.45 55.91 -23.53
CA LYS A 652 -11.09 55.76 -24.05
C LYS A 652 -10.94 54.55 -24.97
N HIS A 653 -11.52 53.41 -24.59
CA HIS A 653 -11.30 52.13 -25.27
C HIS A 653 -12.39 51.77 -26.30
N GLN A 654 -13.50 52.50 -26.33
CA GLN A 654 -14.60 52.33 -27.31
C GLN A 654 -15.10 50.88 -27.41
N SER A 655 -15.18 50.18 -26.28
CA SER A 655 -15.48 48.73 -26.27
C SER A 655 -16.85 48.42 -26.87
N LYS A 656 -16.88 47.51 -27.86
CA LYS A 656 -18.11 47.19 -28.60
C LYS A 656 -18.98 46.18 -27.86
N SER A 657 -18.41 45.06 -27.43
CA SER A 657 -19.11 44.07 -26.61
C SER A 657 -18.41 43.90 -25.26
N ILE A 658 -19.17 43.89 -24.16
CA ILE A 658 -18.67 43.66 -22.80
C ILE A 658 -19.50 42.55 -22.14
N LEU A 659 -18.83 41.60 -21.50
CA LEU A 659 -19.40 40.59 -20.61
C LEU A 659 -18.70 40.66 -19.26
N CYS A 660 -19.45 40.89 -18.20
CA CYS A 660 -18.94 40.89 -16.84
C CYS A 660 -19.77 39.92 -16.00
N ALA A 661 -19.14 38.90 -15.41
CA ALA A 661 -19.84 37.85 -14.66
C ALA A 661 -19.24 37.67 -13.25
N PRO A 662 -20.08 37.42 -12.24
CA PRO A 662 -19.61 37.13 -10.89
C PRO A 662 -19.16 35.67 -10.76
N LEU A 663 -18.08 35.44 -10.00
CA LEU A 663 -17.65 34.12 -9.55
C LEU A 663 -18.26 33.88 -8.17
N LEU A 664 -19.26 33.00 -8.10
CA LEU A 664 -20.02 32.74 -6.88
C LEU A 664 -19.71 31.33 -6.36
N ASN A 665 -19.35 31.23 -5.08
CA ASN A 665 -19.28 29.96 -4.36
C ASN A 665 -20.31 29.99 -3.23
N GLN A 666 -21.29 29.08 -3.24
CA GLN A 666 -22.40 29.04 -2.26
C GLN A 666 -23.11 30.40 -2.05
N GLY A 667 -23.21 31.23 -3.10
CA GLY A 667 -23.82 32.56 -3.05
C GLY A 667 -22.92 33.69 -2.53
N GLN A 668 -21.71 33.37 -2.06
CA GLN A 668 -20.67 34.34 -1.73
C GLN A 668 -19.88 34.73 -3.00
N LEU A 669 -19.60 36.03 -3.16
CA LEU A 669 -18.82 36.55 -4.29
C LEU A 669 -17.34 36.35 -4.00
N ILE A 670 -16.67 35.53 -4.79
CA ILE A 670 -15.24 35.23 -4.67
C ILE A 670 -14.41 36.11 -5.61
N GLY A 671 -14.98 36.47 -6.76
CA GLY A 671 -14.30 37.21 -7.81
C GLY A 671 -15.25 37.67 -8.91
N ILE A 672 -14.71 38.41 -9.88
CA ILE A 672 -15.44 38.90 -11.04
C ILE A 672 -14.58 38.66 -12.28
N ILE A 673 -15.18 38.09 -13.31
CA ILE A 673 -14.54 37.97 -14.63
C ILE A 673 -15.10 39.04 -15.56
N TYR A 674 -14.21 39.80 -16.19
CA TYR A 674 -14.54 40.85 -17.15
C TYR A 674 -13.92 40.51 -18.51
N LEU A 675 -14.74 40.51 -19.55
CA LEU A 675 -14.36 40.15 -20.91
C LEU A 675 -14.83 41.23 -21.88
N GLU A 676 -13.98 41.61 -22.82
CA GLU A 676 -14.31 42.58 -23.87
C GLU A 676 -13.95 42.09 -25.28
N ASN A 677 -14.74 42.52 -26.25
CA ASN A 677 -14.47 42.32 -27.67
C ASN A 677 -14.75 43.62 -28.43
N ASN A 678 -13.72 44.15 -29.09
CA ASN A 678 -13.79 45.46 -29.76
C ASN A 678 -14.00 45.34 -31.28
N LEU A 679 -14.01 44.12 -31.81
CA LEU A 679 -14.14 43.86 -33.24
C LEU A 679 -15.61 43.77 -33.65
N ILE A 680 -16.42 43.01 -32.90
CA ILE A 680 -17.80 42.65 -33.26
C ILE A 680 -18.78 43.10 -32.17
N SER A 681 -19.91 43.71 -32.58
CA SER A 681 -21.07 43.95 -31.71
C SER A 681 -21.87 42.66 -31.53
N ARG A 682 -22.32 42.34 -30.31
CA ARG A 682 -23.02 41.07 -29.97
C ARG A 682 -22.12 39.84 -30.06
N ALA A 683 -20.85 39.97 -29.67
CA ALA A 683 -19.87 38.87 -29.62
C ALA A 683 -20.20 37.79 -28.57
N PHE A 684 -20.93 38.18 -27.52
CA PHE A 684 -21.38 37.31 -26.44
C PHE A 684 -22.86 36.96 -26.66
N THR A 685 -23.13 35.78 -27.22
CA THR A 685 -24.47 35.21 -27.37
C THR A 685 -24.94 34.57 -26.06
N ASP A 686 -26.24 34.36 -25.90
CA ASP A 686 -26.82 33.76 -24.68
C ASP A 686 -26.15 32.39 -24.37
N ASP A 687 -25.96 31.57 -25.40
CA ASP A 687 -25.20 30.31 -25.37
C ASP A 687 -23.79 30.42 -24.75
N ARG A 688 -23.03 31.47 -25.11
CA ARG A 688 -21.66 31.68 -24.60
C ARG A 688 -21.67 32.22 -23.18
N VAL A 689 -22.71 32.96 -22.82
CA VAL A 689 -22.91 33.47 -21.46
C VAL A 689 -23.22 32.33 -20.51
N GLU A 690 -24.05 31.37 -20.93
CA GLU A 690 -24.36 30.16 -20.14
C GLU A 690 -23.12 29.29 -19.90
N VAL A 691 -22.30 29.07 -20.95
CA VAL A 691 -21.01 28.38 -20.82
C VAL A 691 -20.08 29.10 -19.84
N LEU A 692 -19.98 30.43 -19.93
CA LEU A 692 -19.16 31.19 -19.01
C LEU A 692 -19.70 31.11 -17.58
N GLN A 693 -21.02 31.10 -17.38
CA GLN A 693 -21.62 30.93 -16.05
C GLN A 693 -21.27 29.57 -15.43
N LEU A 694 -21.30 28.50 -16.21
CA LEU A 694 -20.88 27.17 -15.76
C LEU A 694 -19.40 27.16 -15.36
N LEU A 695 -18.53 27.71 -16.21
CA LEU A 695 -17.10 27.84 -15.91
C LEU A 695 -16.84 28.74 -14.70
N SER A 696 -17.66 29.78 -14.51
CA SER A 696 -17.55 30.73 -13.40
C SER A 696 -17.86 30.09 -12.04
N THR A 697 -18.86 29.21 -11.99
CA THR A 697 -19.18 28.44 -10.77
C THR A 697 -18.02 27.51 -10.41
N GLN A 698 -17.50 26.75 -11.38
CA GLN A 698 -16.38 25.86 -11.11
C GLN A 698 -15.09 26.62 -10.75
N ALA A 699 -14.83 27.73 -11.43
CA ALA A 699 -13.72 28.61 -11.11
C ALA A 699 -13.78 29.14 -9.68
N ALA A 700 -14.98 29.53 -9.21
CA ALA A 700 -15.15 30.00 -7.84
C ALA A 700 -14.77 28.91 -6.83
N VAL A 701 -15.20 27.66 -7.05
CA VAL A 701 -14.84 26.51 -6.20
C VAL A 701 -13.34 26.25 -6.23
N SER A 702 -12.74 26.14 -7.40
CA SER A 702 -11.29 25.89 -7.53
C SER A 702 -10.44 27.00 -6.92
N ILE A 703 -10.84 28.27 -7.08
CA ILE A 703 -10.11 29.40 -6.48
C ILE A 703 -10.21 29.37 -4.96
N THR A 704 -11.39 29.04 -4.40
CA THR A 704 -11.54 28.84 -2.94
C THR A 704 -10.62 27.73 -2.46
N ASN A 705 -10.61 26.58 -3.14
CA ASN A 705 -9.78 25.43 -2.76
C ASN A 705 -8.28 25.73 -2.86
N ALA A 706 -7.84 26.37 -3.94
CA ALA A 706 -6.44 26.76 -4.13
C ALA A 706 -5.98 27.79 -3.09
N LYS A 707 -6.85 28.74 -2.69
CA LYS A 707 -6.55 29.68 -1.59
C LYS A 707 -6.43 28.97 -0.24
N LEU A 708 -7.37 28.08 0.08
CA LEU A 708 -7.35 27.32 1.33
C LEU A 708 -6.08 26.44 1.44
N TYR A 709 -5.70 25.80 0.33
CA TYR A 709 -4.49 24.99 0.27
C TYR A 709 -3.23 25.83 0.43
N ALA A 710 -3.17 27.00 -0.22
CA ALA A 710 -2.05 27.93 -0.06
C ALA A 710 -1.94 28.44 1.39
N GLU A 711 -3.07 28.75 2.05
CA GLU A 711 -3.09 29.15 3.46
C GLU A 711 -2.61 28.03 4.40
N LEU A 712 -3.04 26.78 4.15
CA LEU A 712 -2.58 25.62 4.90
C LEU A 712 -1.07 25.42 4.73
N GLN A 713 -0.57 25.45 3.49
CA GLN A 713 0.85 25.28 3.20
C GLN A 713 1.70 26.41 3.80
N GLU A 714 1.20 27.65 3.78
CA GLU A 714 1.86 28.78 4.44
C GLU A 714 1.88 28.61 5.97
N SER A 715 0.79 28.12 6.56
CA SER A 715 0.70 27.83 7.98
C SER A 715 1.65 26.70 8.41
N GLU A 716 1.71 25.61 7.65
CA GLU A 716 2.65 24.50 7.86
C GLU A 716 4.09 25.00 7.74
N SER A 717 4.41 25.75 6.69
CA SER A 717 5.75 26.30 6.49
C SER A 717 6.16 27.25 7.62
N LYS A 718 5.26 28.11 8.09
CA LYS A 718 5.49 28.97 9.27
C LYS A 718 5.77 28.15 10.53
N LEU A 719 4.98 27.10 10.76
CA LEU A 719 5.18 26.23 11.92
C LEU A 719 6.53 25.52 11.87
N THR A 720 6.92 24.97 10.72
CA THR A 720 8.25 24.38 10.52
C THR A 720 9.35 25.42 10.74
N GLN A 721 9.21 26.62 10.18
CA GLN A 721 10.19 27.71 10.40
C GLN A 721 10.33 28.08 11.87
N PHE A 722 9.23 28.12 12.62
CA PHE A 722 9.27 28.36 14.06
C PHE A 722 10.03 27.25 14.79
N LEU A 723 9.73 25.99 14.49
CA LEU A 723 10.40 24.84 15.10
C LEU A 723 11.89 24.77 14.75
N GLU A 724 12.27 25.19 13.54
CA GLU A 724 13.68 25.29 13.10
C GLU A 724 14.43 26.44 13.78
N ALA A 725 13.76 27.55 14.08
CA ALA A 725 14.37 28.71 14.71
C ALA A 725 14.57 28.56 16.23
N VAL A 726 13.95 27.57 16.88
CA VAL A 726 14.11 27.36 18.33
C VAL A 726 15.54 26.84 18.63
N PRO A 727 16.27 27.46 19.57
CA PRO A 727 17.59 27.00 20.00
C PRO A 727 17.53 25.77 20.93
N VAL A 728 16.53 24.91 20.74
CA VAL A 728 16.29 23.68 21.50
C VAL A 728 16.17 22.54 20.50
N GLY A 729 16.77 21.39 20.78
CA GLY A 729 16.59 20.20 19.95
C GLY A 729 15.18 19.66 20.11
N ILE A 730 14.47 19.44 19.00
CA ILE A 730 13.10 18.91 19.02
C ILE A 730 13.08 17.66 18.15
N THR A 731 12.54 16.58 18.70
CA THR A 731 12.21 15.35 17.97
C THR A 731 10.75 14.99 18.19
N VAL A 732 10.07 14.55 17.14
CA VAL A 732 8.69 14.04 17.18
C VAL A 732 8.71 12.61 16.70
N HIS A 733 8.13 11.71 17.48
CA HIS A 733 8.06 10.27 17.20
C HIS A 733 6.61 9.86 16.98
N ASN A 734 6.34 9.02 15.98
CA ASN A 734 5.03 8.42 15.75
C ASN A 734 4.75 7.28 16.77
N PRO A 735 3.54 6.67 16.78
CA PRO A 735 3.21 5.62 17.75
C PRO A 735 4.05 4.35 17.62
N SER A 736 4.68 4.10 16.46
CA SER A 736 5.62 3.00 16.26
C SER A 736 7.04 3.32 16.73
N GLY A 737 7.31 4.53 17.24
CA GLY A 737 8.63 4.94 17.73
C GLY A 737 9.58 5.41 16.63
N GLU A 738 9.09 5.75 15.44
CA GLU A 738 9.89 6.32 14.36
C GLU A 738 9.89 7.85 14.40
N VAL A 739 11.03 8.46 14.06
CA VAL A 739 11.16 9.92 13.95
C VAL A 739 10.33 10.44 12.78
N SER A 740 9.27 11.17 13.12
CA SER A 740 8.43 11.94 12.20
C SER A 740 9.03 13.31 11.88
N TYR A 741 9.70 13.95 12.85
CA TYR A 741 10.34 15.25 12.67
C TYR A 741 11.56 15.42 13.59
N ILE A 742 12.60 16.10 13.09
CA ILE A 742 13.74 16.57 13.88
C ILE A 742 14.24 17.91 13.34
N ASN A 743 14.36 18.91 14.21
CA ASN A 743 14.84 20.25 13.80
C ASN A 743 16.38 20.30 13.69
N GLN A 744 16.91 21.36 13.08
CA GLN A 744 18.34 21.56 12.84
C GLN A 744 19.16 21.58 14.14
N THR A 745 18.61 22.09 15.24
CA THR A 745 19.27 22.03 16.56
C THR A 745 19.36 20.59 17.08
N GLY A 746 18.30 19.81 16.92
CA GLY A 746 18.27 18.39 17.30
C GLY A 746 19.27 17.55 16.51
N GLN A 747 19.36 17.77 15.19
CA GLN A 747 20.35 17.10 14.34
C GLN A 747 21.79 17.47 14.72
N ARG A 748 22.04 18.70 15.17
CA ARG A 748 23.38 19.10 15.62
C ARG A 748 23.77 18.45 16.95
N LEU A 749 22.83 18.35 17.88
CA LEU A 749 23.07 17.82 19.23
C LEU A 749 23.15 16.29 19.27
N LEU A 750 22.36 15.59 18.46
CA LEU A 750 22.33 14.11 18.39
C LEU A 750 23.20 13.52 17.27
N GLY A 751 23.95 14.36 16.53
CA GLY A 751 24.74 13.95 15.36
C GLY A 751 23.90 13.83 14.08
N GLN A 752 24.55 13.80 12.90
CA GLN A 752 23.88 13.71 11.59
C GLN A 752 23.09 12.39 11.46
N ILE A 753 21.86 12.38 11.99
CA ILE A 753 20.89 11.32 11.83
C ILE A 753 20.36 11.44 10.39
N GLY A 754 20.96 10.69 9.48
CA GLY A 754 20.50 10.61 8.10
C GLY A 754 19.31 9.66 7.97
N ALA A 755 18.11 10.07 8.36
CA ALA A 755 16.82 9.63 7.79
C ALA A 755 15.61 10.17 8.60
N PRO A 756 14.56 10.69 7.94
CA PRO A 756 13.20 10.53 8.47
C PRO A 756 12.89 9.01 8.49
N GLN A 757 12.21 8.51 9.54
CA GLN A 757 11.88 7.08 9.78
C GLN A 757 12.90 6.23 10.59
N ALA A 758 13.94 6.80 11.20
CA ALA A 758 14.76 6.04 12.15
C ALA A 758 13.95 5.71 13.43
N THR A 759 14.00 4.47 13.92
CA THR A 759 13.33 4.10 15.18
C THR A 759 14.11 4.58 16.42
N ILE A 760 13.45 4.70 17.58
CA ILE A 760 14.11 5.01 18.86
C ILE A 760 15.27 4.03 19.15
N GLU A 761 15.14 2.75 18.80
CA GLU A 761 16.21 1.76 18.96
C GLU A 761 17.41 2.05 18.05
N GLN A 762 17.14 2.39 16.79
CA GLN A 762 18.19 2.75 15.82
C GLN A 762 18.91 4.03 16.25
N LEU A 763 18.17 5.03 16.75
CA LEU A 763 18.74 6.24 17.32
C LEU A 763 19.62 5.94 18.53
N ALA A 764 19.14 5.09 19.46
CA ALA A 764 19.90 4.68 20.63
C ALA A 764 21.20 3.94 20.26
N SER A 765 21.23 3.25 19.12
CA SER A 765 22.43 2.60 18.60
C SER A 765 23.40 3.56 17.89
N THR A 766 22.89 4.60 17.24
CA THR A 766 23.70 5.55 16.44
C THR A 766 24.26 6.69 17.29
N CYS A 767 23.47 7.16 18.26
CA CYS A 767 23.84 8.18 19.23
C CYS A 767 23.36 7.76 20.64
N PRO A 768 24.12 6.90 21.34
CA PRO A 768 23.72 6.42 22.65
C PRO A 768 23.65 7.57 23.66
N ILE A 769 22.52 7.65 24.37
CA ILE A 769 22.33 8.59 25.49
C ILE A 769 22.78 7.89 26.77
N TYR A 770 23.60 8.55 27.57
CA TYR A 770 24.12 8.04 28.83
C TYR A 770 23.46 8.76 30.02
N ILE A 771 23.37 8.07 31.15
CA ILE A 771 23.08 8.73 32.44
C ILE A 771 24.40 9.30 32.97
N THR A 772 24.40 10.55 33.45
CA THR A 772 25.59 11.21 34.00
C THR A 772 26.27 10.35 35.06
N GLY A 773 27.56 10.05 34.87
CA GLY A 773 28.36 9.20 35.76
C GLY A 773 28.25 7.69 35.53
N SER A 774 27.42 7.22 34.60
CA SER A 774 27.33 5.80 34.20
C SER A 774 28.30 5.47 33.07
N GLU A 775 28.94 4.30 33.10
CA GLU A 775 29.72 3.79 31.96
C GLU A 775 28.83 3.16 30.87
N LYS A 776 27.60 2.75 31.21
CA LYS A 776 26.65 2.13 30.28
C LYS A 776 25.62 3.14 29.75
N PRO A 777 25.20 3.03 28.48
CA PRO A 777 24.08 3.80 27.94
C PRO A 777 22.80 3.58 28.75
N CYS A 778 21.91 4.57 28.72
CA CYS A 778 20.57 4.46 29.26
C CYS A 778 19.83 3.31 28.54
N ALA A 779 19.11 2.49 29.31
CA ALA A 779 18.28 1.44 28.73
C ALA A 779 17.20 2.05 27.85
N ILE A 780 16.86 1.40 26.73
CA ILE A 780 15.92 1.94 25.74
C ILE A 780 14.54 2.20 26.38
N GLU A 781 14.12 1.32 27.29
CA GLU A 781 12.88 1.40 28.07
C GLU A 781 12.85 2.62 29.01
N GLN A 782 14.01 3.17 29.36
CA GLN A 782 14.15 4.34 30.23
C GLN A 782 14.28 5.65 29.44
N LEU A 783 14.36 5.58 28.10
CA LEU A 783 14.46 6.78 27.28
C LEU A 783 13.18 7.62 27.41
N PRO A 784 13.31 8.95 27.64
CA PRO A 784 12.16 9.84 27.78
C PRO A 784 11.16 9.77 26.63
N ALA A 785 11.62 9.62 25.38
CA ALA A 785 10.78 9.53 24.20
C ALA A 785 9.85 8.29 24.21
N LEU A 786 10.38 7.12 24.61
CA LEU A 786 9.63 5.86 24.64
C LEU A 786 8.64 5.82 25.81
N ARG A 787 9.04 6.33 26.97
CA ARG A 787 8.14 6.49 28.13
C ARG A 787 6.98 7.44 27.83
N ALA A 788 7.23 8.49 27.05
CA ALA A 788 6.16 9.35 26.56
C ALA A 788 5.21 8.63 25.59
N LEU A 789 5.70 7.72 24.74
CA LEU A 789 4.82 6.85 23.93
C LEU A 789 4.00 5.85 24.77
N GLN A 790 4.38 5.61 26.03
CA GLN A 790 3.60 4.84 27.01
C GLN A 790 2.60 5.70 27.80
N GLY A 791 2.53 7.00 27.50
CA GLY A 791 1.61 7.94 28.13
C GLY A 791 2.19 8.77 29.28
N GLU A 792 3.50 8.70 29.54
CA GLU A 792 4.14 9.43 30.64
C GLU A 792 4.68 10.81 30.24
N ASN A 793 4.51 11.82 31.09
CA ASN A 793 5.25 13.08 30.98
C ASN A 793 6.60 12.93 31.69
N VAL A 794 7.71 12.98 30.93
CA VAL A 794 9.05 12.72 31.46
C VAL A 794 9.94 13.95 31.34
N THR A 795 10.67 14.26 32.42
CA THR A 795 11.74 15.26 32.44
C THR A 795 12.99 14.62 33.03
N ALA A 796 14.14 14.77 32.35
CA ALA A 796 15.42 14.21 32.78
C ALA A 796 16.55 15.22 32.50
N ASP A 797 17.31 15.58 33.53
CA ASP A 797 18.43 16.54 33.49
C ASP A 797 19.80 15.91 33.80
N ASN A 798 19.81 14.58 33.90
CA ASN A 798 20.96 13.73 34.20
C ASN A 798 21.37 12.88 32.99
N LEU A 799 21.10 13.36 31.79
CA LEU A 799 21.43 12.67 30.54
C LEU A 799 22.61 13.36 29.85
N GLU A 800 23.42 12.60 29.12
CA GLU A 800 24.54 13.14 28.36
C GLU A 800 24.75 12.37 27.06
N VAL A 801 25.15 13.09 26.01
CA VAL A 801 25.59 12.52 24.74
C VAL A 801 27.12 12.61 24.67
N ARG A 802 27.76 11.53 24.23
CA ARG A 802 29.22 11.44 24.12
C ARG A 802 29.60 11.38 22.64
N GLY A 803 30.12 12.48 22.10
CA GLY A 803 30.71 12.52 20.76
C GLY A 803 32.22 12.24 20.78
N ASP A 804 32.83 12.12 19.59
CA ASP A 804 34.26 11.73 19.41
C ASP A 804 35.28 12.60 20.17
N SER A 805 34.90 13.79 20.63
CA SER A 805 35.81 14.70 21.38
C SER A 805 35.16 15.52 22.50
N LYS A 806 33.85 15.38 22.77
CA LYS A 806 33.15 16.20 23.77
C LYS A 806 31.95 15.46 24.38
N ILE A 807 31.75 15.60 25.69
CA ILE A 807 30.55 15.18 26.40
C ILE A 807 29.60 16.38 26.48
N VAL A 808 28.35 16.20 26.05
CA VAL A 808 27.31 17.22 26.05
C VAL A 808 26.21 16.80 27.02
N PRO A 809 26.08 17.43 28.19
CA PRO A 809 24.98 17.18 29.11
C PRO A 809 23.68 17.75 28.53
N LEU A 810 22.60 16.98 28.62
CA LEU A 810 21.29 17.30 28.07
C LEU A 810 20.23 17.32 29.17
N GLU A 811 19.37 18.33 29.10
CA GLU A 811 18.07 18.33 29.76
C GLU A 811 17.01 17.97 28.71
N MET A 812 16.22 16.92 28.94
CA MET A 812 15.21 16.40 28.02
C MET A 812 13.82 16.43 28.66
N HIS A 813 12.83 16.91 27.91
CA HIS A 813 11.41 16.91 28.26
C HIS A 813 10.62 16.16 27.18
N SER A 814 9.88 15.13 27.55
CA SER A 814 9.08 14.32 26.62
C SER A 814 7.62 14.26 27.05
N GLN A 815 6.71 14.45 26.10
CA GLN A 815 5.26 14.44 26.33
C GLN A 815 4.50 13.72 25.21
N PRO A 816 3.47 12.90 25.53
CA PRO A 816 2.55 12.35 24.56
C PRO A 816 1.59 13.42 24.02
N ILE A 817 1.25 13.28 22.75
CA ILE A 817 0.21 14.05 22.07
C ILE A 817 -0.95 13.11 21.78
N PHE A 818 -2.16 13.55 22.11
CA PHE A 818 -3.38 12.76 21.98
C PHE A 818 -4.25 13.26 20.82
N ASP A 819 -4.98 12.35 20.18
CA ASP A 819 -6.08 12.69 19.28
C ASP A 819 -7.38 12.98 20.05
N ASP A 820 -8.44 13.37 19.33
CA ASP A 820 -9.78 13.63 19.90
C ASP A 820 -10.42 12.40 20.57
N LYS A 821 -9.87 11.20 20.36
CA LYS A 821 -10.30 9.93 20.95
C LYS A 821 -9.39 9.48 22.11
N ASN A 822 -8.47 10.33 22.53
CA ASN A 822 -7.52 10.10 23.62
C ASN A 822 -6.48 8.97 23.35
N ASN A 823 -6.20 8.67 22.08
CA ASN A 823 -5.10 7.80 21.67
C ASN A 823 -3.82 8.61 21.47
N ILE A 824 -2.67 8.05 21.83
CA ILE A 824 -1.37 8.68 21.59
C ILE A 824 -1.10 8.65 20.08
N VAL A 825 -1.01 9.82 19.46
CA VAL A 825 -0.68 10.00 18.04
C VAL A 825 0.79 10.37 17.83
N TYR A 826 1.42 11.02 18.79
CA TYR A 826 2.85 11.34 18.75
C TYR A 826 3.46 11.42 20.15
N SER A 827 4.79 11.33 20.24
CA SER A 827 5.58 11.78 21.38
C SER A 827 6.50 12.91 20.93
N ILE A 828 6.49 14.03 21.65
CA ILE A 828 7.40 15.16 21.40
C ILE A 828 8.46 15.19 22.49
N THR A 829 9.72 15.16 22.09
CA THR A 829 10.88 15.29 22.98
C THR A 829 11.66 16.54 22.63
N ALA A 830 11.69 17.49 23.56
CA ALA A 830 12.53 18.69 23.52
C ALA A 830 13.77 18.48 24.38
N PHE A 831 14.95 18.88 23.91
CA PHE A 831 16.20 18.70 24.65
C PHE A 831 17.20 19.85 24.42
N THR A 832 17.89 20.22 25.49
CA THR A 832 18.75 21.42 25.53
C THR A 832 20.13 21.05 26.05
N ASP A 833 21.19 21.61 25.44
CA ASP A 833 22.55 21.55 25.98
C ASP A 833 22.65 22.42 27.24
N ILE A 834 22.97 21.79 28.37
CA ILE A 834 23.10 22.46 29.67
C ILE A 834 24.57 22.62 30.11
N SER A 835 25.53 22.55 29.18
CA SER A 835 26.97 22.70 29.46
C SER A 835 27.28 23.97 30.23
N ASP A 836 26.81 25.12 29.75
CA ASP A 836 27.07 26.42 30.36
C ASP A 836 26.46 26.50 31.76
N ARG A 837 25.25 25.96 31.94
CA ARG A 837 24.57 25.87 33.24
C ARG A 837 25.37 24.99 34.21
N LYS A 838 25.83 23.80 33.78
CA LYS A 838 26.63 22.90 34.60
C LYS A 838 28.00 23.51 34.95
N GLN A 839 28.62 24.25 34.04
CA GLN A 839 29.87 24.96 34.30
C GLN A 839 29.67 26.11 35.31
N ALA A 840 28.58 26.87 35.18
CA ALA A 840 28.22 27.91 36.14
C ALA A 840 27.90 27.32 37.53
N GLU A 841 27.14 26.23 37.60
CA GLU A 841 26.88 25.48 38.85
C GLU A 841 28.19 25.04 39.52
N LYS A 842 29.14 24.51 38.75
CA LYS A 842 30.47 24.11 39.25
C LYS A 842 31.29 25.29 39.76
N LEU A 843 31.39 26.37 38.98
CA LEU A 843 32.09 27.60 39.37
C LEU A 843 31.48 28.22 40.63
N LEU A 844 30.14 28.24 40.72
CA LEU A 844 29.44 28.75 41.89
C LEU A 844 29.71 27.88 43.13
N ALA A 845 29.76 26.55 42.98
CA ALA A 845 30.11 25.64 44.06
C ALA A 845 31.55 25.83 44.54
N GLU A 846 32.51 25.98 43.61
CA GLU A 846 33.92 26.27 43.93
C GLU A 846 34.08 27.66 44.61
N TYR A 847 33.35 28.66 44.10
CA TYR A 847 33.32 30.00 44.69
C TYR A 847 32.72 29.99 46.09
N ASN A 848 31.57 29.34 46.30
CA ASN A 848 30.94 29.19 47.61
C ASN A 848 31.85 28.49 48.60
N ARG A 849 32.52 27.40 48.19
CA ARG A 849 33.50 26.70 49.04
C ARG A 849 34.68 27.61 49.42
N THR A 850 35.17 28.42 48.48
CA THR A 850 36.23 29.40 48.76
C THR A 850 35.74 30.49 49.72
N LEU A 851 34.50 30.95 49.54
CA LEU A 851 33.88 31.95 50.38
C LEU A 851 33.67 31.45 51.81
N GLU A 852 33.23 30.20 51.97
CA GLU A 852 33.09 29.53 53.28
C GLU A 852 34.43 29.49 54.02
N ILE A 853 35.52 29.16 53.34
CA ILE A 853 36.87 29.17 53.91
C ILE A 853 37.27 30.59 54.33
N GLN A 854 37.09 31.59 53.46
CA GLN A 854 37.43 32.99 53.77
C GLN A 854 36.59 33.56 54.93
N VAL A 855 35.30 33.21 54.99
CA VAL A 855 34.41 33.60 56.10
C VAL A 855 34.87 32.94 57.40
N ALA A 856 35.25 31.66 57.37
CA ALA A 856 35.79 30.98 58.55
C ALA A 856 37.09 31.63 59.05
N ASP A 857 38.03 31.93 58.15
CA ASP A 857 39.30 32.60 58.47
C ASP A 857 39.07 34.00 59.06
N ARG A 858 38.21 34.82 58.43
CA ARG A 858 37.88 36.17 58.94
C ARG A 858 37.15 36.13 60.27
N THR A 859 36.27 35.15 60.47
CA THR A 859 35.58 34.95 61.76
C THR A 859 36.58 34.59 62.85
N HIS A 860 37.60 33.78 62.52
CA HIS A 860 38.69 33.44 63.44
C HIS A 860 39.56 34.65 63.79
N GLU A 861 40.00 35.43 62.80
CA GLU A 861 40.77 36.66 63.03
C GLU A 861 40.00 37.68 63.88
N LEU A 862 38.71 37.89 63.59
CA LEU A 862 37.86 38.80 64.34
C LEU A 862 37.67 38.32 65.79
N SER A 863 37.53 37.01 66.00
CA SER A 863 37.44 36.43 67.33
C SER A 863 38.73 36.65 68.13
N GLN A 864 39.90 36.45 67.51
CA GLN A 864 41.20 36.75 68.15
C GLN A 864 41.34 38.24 68.47
N ALA A 865 40.97 39.13 67.55
CA ALA A 865 41.00 40.57 67.77
C ALA A 865 40.09 40.99 68.93
N LEU A 866 38.87 40.42 69.02
CA LEU A 866 37.93 40.65 70.13
C LEU A 866 38.49 40.14 71.46
N GLN A 867 39.12 38.95 71.48
CA GLN A 867 39.76 38.41 72.67
C GLN A 867 40.92 39.30 73.13
N ASN A 868 41.77 39.75 72.21
CA ASN A 868 42.85 40.67 72.53
C ASN A 868 42.31 41.99 73.08
N LEU A 869 41.25 42.53 72.47
CA LEU A 869 40.65 43.79 72.91
C LEU A 869 39.99 43.65 74.30
N GLN A 870 39.35 42.52 74.58
CA GLN A 870 38.85 42.19 75.92
C GLN A 870 39.98 42.03 76.94
N ALA A 871 41.08 41.39 76.58
CA ALA A 871 42.25 41.24 77.44
C ALA A 871 42.89 42.61 77.74
N THR A 872 43.09 43.45 76.73
CA THR A 872 43.59 44.82 76.89
C THR A 872 42.65 45.66 77.74
N GLN A 873 41.33 45.51 77.58
CA GLN A 873 40.34 46.18 78.42
C GLN A 873 40.41 45.72 79.88
N GLN A 874 40.58 44.42 80.13
CA GLN A 874 40.78 43.90 81.49
C GLN A 874 42.08 44.39 82.12
N GLU A 875 43.17 44.43 81.36
CA GLU A 875 44.45 45.00 81.81
C GLU A 875 44.33 46.49 82.14
N LEU A 876 43.62 47.28 81.32
CA LEU A 876 43.33 48.68 81.60
C LEU A 876 42.49 48.86 82.86
N ILE A 877 41.43 48.06 83.05
CA ILE A 877 40.61 48.08 84.28
C ILE A 877 41.47 47.71 85.50
N GLN A 878 42.38 46.75 85.37
CA GLN A 878 43.26 46.32 86.45
C GLN A 878 44.35 47.36 86.75
N SER A 879 44.86 48.03 85.72
CA SER A 879 45.77 49.17 85.84
C SER A 879 45.09 50.36 86.51
N GLU A 880 43.86 50.72 86.12
CA GLU A 880 43.06 51.75 86.81
C GLU A 880 42.77 51.36 88.26
N LYS A 881 42.42 50.10 88.53
CA LYS A 881 42.26 49.62 89.91
C LYS A 881 43.54 49.72 90.71
N MET A 882 44.70 49.37 90.14
CA MET A 882 46.00 49.52 90.81
C MET A 882 46.39 50.99 90.99
N ALA A 883 46.06 51.88 90.06
CA ALA A 883 46.27 53.32 90.21
C ALA A 883 45.37 53.90 91.32
N ALA A 884 44.10 53.49 91.38
CA ALA A 884 43.17 53.84 92.46
C ALA A 884 43.62 53.27 93.82
N LEU A 885 44.14 52.03 93.84
CA LEU A 885 44.71 51.42 95.05
C LEU A 885 46.00 52.15 95.47
N GLY A 886 46.83 52.56 94.52
CA GLY A 886 48.04 53.36 94.75
C GLY A 886 47.71 54.74 95.33
N GLN A 887 46.65 55.40 94.84
CA GLN A 887 46.13 56.63 95.45
C GLN A 887 45.58 56.41 96.86
N LEU A 888 44.89 55.28 97.10
CA LEU A 888 44.40 54.91 98.44
C LEU A 888 45.53 54.59 99.42
N VAL A 889 46.57 53.86 99.00
CA VAL A 889 47.74 53.55 99.83
C VAL A 889 48.58 54.79 100.09
N ALA A 890 48.70 55.71 99.11
CA ALA A 890 49.32 57.01 99.32
C ALA A 890 48.51 57.90 100.29
N GLY A 891 47.17 57.77 100.30
CA GLY A 891 46.30 58.43 101.27
C GLY A 891 46.41 57.86 102.69
N VAL A 892 46.52 56.54 102.83
CA VAL A 892 46.66 55.85 104.13
C VAL A 892 48.07 55.95 104.70
N ALA A 893 49.09 56.21 103.89
CA ALA A 893 50.44 56.55 104.37
C ALA A 893 50.59 58.02 104.79
N HIS A 894 49.55 58.85 104.59
CA HIS A 894 49.51 60.26 104.97
C HIS A 894 48.66 60.53 106.23
N GLU A 895 47.98 59.51 106.76
CA GLU A 895 47.46 59.44 108.13
C GLU A 895 48.38 58.58 109.00
#